data_AF-A0AAU7FAS1-F1
#
_entry.id   AF-A0AAU7FAS1-F1
#
_cell.length_a   1.000
_cell.length_b   1.000
_cell.length_c   1.000
_cell.angle_alpha   90.00
_cell.angle_beta   90.00
_cell.angle_gamma   90.00
#
_symmetry.space_group_name_H-M   'P 1'
#
loop_
_entity.id
_entity.type
_entity.pdbx_description
1 polymer ?
#
loop_
_entity_poly.entity_id
_entity_poly.type
_entity_poly.pdbx_seq_one_letter_code
_entity_poly.pdbx_strand_id
1 'polypeptide(L)'
;MKQEASHFDYLDGVRGIAAFSVTLHHFFYAFLPALIWGAAGNKGLIVPQLEMAIAQTPLNILWSGDYAVMVFFVMSAFVLTYRFFRDQHEPDFSRVSFLTSATLRRYPRLVLPIFAASLIVLLVMQMGGLFHQQAAQYSLSFEWLALQWHTPNAGFVDVLRNSFLEVPFKPEPRYNNVLWTICIEFYGSLLAFALVAVLGRQSWRGWGYLALGWYLGNSPYLCFVMGVALADLMYAPGAAKVRTILSRPAAYWILAIAGLYLGSFPKGIDASQNIWFSWLYWLDGGSMSNAQWTHNWGALFLLLAVLHAPSWQALLSRQPWRWLGRISFSMYLMHGLFLGSICSWLIVTLVPSIGYAAAFVITLLVYLLAVFASSHFFARYIDEASVKFSRQAYTLLIGRKLEAFLPRWNTRWRSSLFVRREWGYLLFGILLMYVLFYAALKQPWFAHSGWDSYILQAQAWWQGRTMLAQDYPYLELAIFKGQYYVSFPPVPTIPQFLLYPFFGEGTPNHFLNSAYTILSFALLSFWFNPQAQLKQFCVPLAAVFGSNLLAVSLNGGVWFQAQVLAFLFTISAFFFAVKSQNRPWAMHLSALCLALAVGCRPFQLVYFPALLWIFAYHLGHIGNAAPKTKTPEGREDAEPLQQFLIFPILIGGALAWYNWLRFGNPIEFGHNYLPEFQRATEGQFSLSYVPENIMRSLRLPSFTPEGGLSFPRMDGVMFFLVNPIFLILARKLTQLKREFWQVNALLFAAIAIHMLATWSHRTMGGWQFGNRYFIDMIPAVVLLLWLNRSKFDGKDLMLALFGLGLNAYGALWLYLDWP
;
A
#
# COMPACT_ATOMS: atom_id res chain seq x y z
N MET A 1 30.46 8.26 -28.45
CA MET A 1 28.99 8.04 -28.47
C MET A 1 28.30 9.37 -28.22
N LYS A 2 27.74 9.99 -29.27
CA LYS A 2 26.97 11.24 -29.18
C LYS A 2 25.70 10.98 -28.37
N GLN A 3 25.45 11.78 -27.33
CA GLN A 3 24.19 11.78 -26.57
C GLN A 3 23.05 12.08 -27.54
N GLU A 4 22.17 11.10 -27.77
CA GLU A 4 20.86 11.34 -28.37
C GLU A 4 20.11 12.36 -27.50
N ALA A 5 19.74 13.50 -28.09
CA ALA A 5 18.91 14.50 -27.43
C ALA A 5 17.61 13.85 -26.95
N SER A 6 17.33 13.93 -25.64
CA SER A 6 16.18 13.26 -25.04
C SER A 6 14.86 13.84 -25.53
N HIS A 7 13.95 12.95 -25.95
CA HIS A 7 12.62 13.18 -26.55
C HIS A 7 11.65 14.11 -25.73
N PHE A 8 12.07 14.72 -24.63
CA PHE A 8 11.21 15.50 -23.72
C PHE A 8 11.80 16.81 -23.18
N ASP A 9 12.84 17.37 -23.83
CA ASP A 9 13.46 18.62 -23.38
C ASP A 9 12.44 19.76 -23.15
N TYR A 10 11.38 19.84 -23.96
CA TYR A 10 10.31 20.83 -23.80
C TYR A 10 9.41 20.59 -22.59
N LEU A 11 9.20 19.34 -22.15
CA LEU A 11 8.42 19.04 -20.95
C LEU A 11 9.17 19.43 -19.68
N ASP A 12 10.51 19.36 -19.69
CA ASP A 12 11.30 19.94 -18.61
C ASP A 12 11.10 21.47 -18.57
N GLY A 13 11.02 22.13 -19.72
CA GLY A 13 10.65 23.56 -19.81
C GLY A 13 9.29 23.88 -19.15
N VAL A 14 8.24 23.12 -19.49
CA VAL A 14 6.90 23.27 -18.86
C VAL A 14 6.98 23.04 -17.35
N ARG A 15 7.67 21.98 -16.93
CA ARG A 15 7.87 21.64 -15.52
C ARG A 15 8.56 22.78 -14.76
N GLY A 16 9.55 23.41 -15.36
CA GLY A 16 10.27 24.56 -14.80
C GLY A 16 9.34 25.76 -14.59
N ILE A 17 8.52 26.10 -15.58
CA ILE A 17 7.55 27.20 -15.49
C ILE A 17 6.51 26.91 -14.41
N ALA A 18 5.99 25.68 -14.35
CA ALA A 18 5.04 25.27 -13.32
C ALA A 18 5.66 25.35 -11.90
N ALA A 19 6.88 24.85 -11.70
CA ALA A 19 7.59 24.97 -10.43
C ALA A 19 7.77 26.43 -10.00
N PHE A 20 8.08 27.31 -10.97
CA PHE A 20 8.30 28.73 -10.71
C PHE A 20 6.99 29.41 -10.32
N SER A 21 5.88 29.10 -10.98
CA SER A 21 4.54 29.56 -10.60
C SER A 21 4.18 29.14 -9.17
N VAL A 22 4.44 27.89 -8.77
CA VAL A 22 4.26 27.43 -7.38
C VAL A 22 5.13 28.22 -6.39
N THR A 23 6.38 28.50 -6.76
CA THR A 23 7.34 29.25 -5.93
C THR A 23 6.87 30.68 -5.69
N LEU A 24 6.32 31.33 -6.73
CA LEU A 24 5.73 32.66 -6.64
C LEU A 24 4.41 32.64 -5.87
N HIS A 25 3.56 31.63 -6.10
CA HIS A 25 2.30 31.45 -5.38
C HIS A 25 2.51 31.48 -3.87
N HIS A 26 3.44 30.67 -3.35
CA HIS A 26 3.71 30.61 -1.91
C HIS A 26 4.38 31.88 -1.38
N PHE A 27 5.18 32.57 -2.20
CA PHE A 27 5.74 33.87 -1.82
C PHE A 27 4.64 34.92 -1.66
N PHE A 28 3.72 35.02 -2.62
CA PHE A 28 2.57 35.93 -2.52
C PHE A 28 1.60 35.49 -1.42
N TYR A 29 1.40 34.20 -1.18
CA TYR A 29 0.59 33.74 -0.06
C TYR A 29 1.22 34.14 1.30
N ALA A 30 2.54 34.08 1.42
CA ALA A 30 3.25 34.48 2.62
C ALA A 30 3.25 36.00 2.85
N PHE A 31 3.46 36.79 1.79
CA PHE A 31 3.82 38.22 1.90
C PHE A 31 2.88 39.18 1.16
N LEU A 32 1.90 38.70 0.41
CA LEU A 32 0.89 39.52 -0.26
C LEU A 32 -0.45 38.75 -0.43
N PRO A 33 -1.05 38.26 0.67
CA PRO A 33 -2.14 37.26 0.63
C PRO A 33 -3.41 37.72 -0.11
N ALA A 34 -3.69 39.02 -0.15
CA ALA A 34 -4.81 39.59 -0.89
C ALA A 34 -4.72 39.35 -2.41
N LEU A 35 -3.51 39.16 -2.96
CA LEU A 35 -3.29 38.84 -4.37
C LEU A 35 -3.73 37.41 -4.74
N ILE A 36 -3.85 36.52 -3.73
CA ILE A 36 -4.28 35.13 -3.90
C ILE A 36 -5.76 34.97 -3.57
N TRP A 37 -6.19 35.52 -2.43
CA TRP A 37 -7.52 35.24 -1.85
C TRP A 37 -8.49 36.43 -1.93
N GLY A 38 -8.10 37.53 -2.56
CA GLY A 38 -8.93 38.74 -2.63
C GLY A 38 -9.31 39.26 -1.24
N ALA A 39 -10.58 39.62 -1.04
CA ALA A 39 -11.11 40.12 0.23
C ALA A 39 -10.98 39.11 1.40
N ALA A 40 -10.89 37.81 1.10
CA ALA A 40 -10.68 36.77 2.11
C ALA A 40 -9.22 36.68 2.57
N GLY A 41 -8.28 37.28 1.83
CA GLY A 41 -6.84 37.28 2.10
C GLY A 41 -6.33 38.44 2.97
N ASN A 42 -7.19 39.05 3.79
CA ASN A 42 -6.96 40.31 4.53
C ASN A 42 -6.91 41.58 3.66
N LYS A 43 -6.74 42.74 4.31
CA LYS A 43 -6.58 44.04 3.63
C LYS A 43 -5.28 44.00 2.82
N GLY A 44 -5.35 44.40 1.55
CA GLY A 44 -4.15 44.51 0.72
C GLY A 44 -3.12 45.49 1.31
N LEU A 45 -1.85 45.32 0.96
CA LEU A 45 -0.72 45.90 1.70
C LEU A 45 0.02 46.98 0.93
N ILE A 46 0.13 46.87 -0.40
CA ILE A 46 0.89 47.79 -1.25
C ILE A 46 -0.09 48.63 -2.08
N VAL A 47 -0.93 47.97 -2.88
CA VAL A 47 -1.98 48.59 -3.69
C VAL A 47 -3.27 47.80 -3.52
N PRO A 48 -4.04 48.03 -2.43
CA PRO A 48 -5.05 47.08 -1.97
C PRO A 48 -6.14 46.77 -3.00
N GLN A 49 -6.61 47.78 -3.72
CA GLN A 49 -7.64 47.61 -4.76
C GLN A 49 -7.14 46.79 -5.95
N LEU A 50 -5.88 46.98 -6.35
CA LEU A 50 -5.28 46.25 -7.45
C LEU A 50 -5.00 44.80 -7.07
N GLU A 51 -4.50 44.56 -5.86
CA GLU A 51 -4.26 43.20 -5.33
C GLU A 51 -5.55 42.37 -5.35
N MET A 52 -6.64 42.93 -4.82
CA MET A 52 -7.94 42.27 -4.78
C MET A 52 -8.55 42.08 -6.17
N ALA A 53 -8.40 43.06 -7.06
CA ALA A 53 -8.91 42.97 -8.43
C ALA A 53 -8.19 41.87 -9.22
N ILE A 54 -6.86 41.78 -9.12
CA ILE A 54 -6.09 40.77 -9.85
C ILE A 54 -6.49 39.36 -9.42
N ALA A 55 -6.69 39.11 -8.12
CA ALA A 55 -7.10 37.81 -7.59
C ALA A 55 -8.39 37.27 -8.25
N GLN A 56 -9.28 38.17 -8.67
CA GLN A 56 -10.57 37.86 -9.28
C GLN A 56 -10.54 37.80 -10.81
N THR A 57 -9.39 38.01 -11.45
CA THR A 57 -9.24 38.03 -12.91
C THR A 57 -8.41 36.85 -13.41
N PRO A 58 -8.50 36.50 -14.72
CA PRO A 58 -7.63 35.49 -15.32
C PRO A 58 -6.12 35.75 -15.20
N LEU A 59 -5.70 36.97 -14.81
CA LEU A 59 -4.30 37.32 -14.60
C LEU A 59 -3.66 36.57 -13.42
N ASN A 60 -4.46 36.03 -12.50
CA ASN A 60 -3.98 35.23 -11.37
C ASN A 60 -3.22 33.95 -11.82
N ILE A 61 -3.35 33.54 -13.09
CA ILE A 61 -2.70 32.36 -13.67
C ILE A 61 -1.18 32.36 -13.54
N LEU A 62 -0.58 33.55 -13.49
CA LEU A 62 0.88 33.74 -13.38
C LEU A 62 1.46 33.15 -12.09
N TRP A 63 0.63 33.00 -11.05
CA TRP A 63 0.98 32.43 -9.75
C TRP A 63 -0.13 31.49 -9.23
N SER A 64 -0.83 30.80 -10.14
CA SER A 64 -1.80 29.76 -9.77
C SER A 64 -1.08 28.46 -9.41
N GLY A 65 -0.76 28.32 -8.11
CA GLY A 65 -0.02 27.17 -7.57
C GLY A 65 -0.78 25.86 -7.71
N ASP A 66 -2.08 25.85 -7.40
CA ASP A 66 -2.93 24.64 -7.51
C ASP A 66 -2.97 24.11 -8.96
N TYR A 67 -3.19 25.00 -9.93
CA TYR A 67 -3.17 24.66 -11.35
C TYR A 67 -1.82 24.10 -11.80
N ALA A 68 -0.72 24.73 -11.38
CA ALA A 68 0.62 24.27 -11.69
C ALA A 68 0.87 22.84 -11.16
N VAL A 69 0.36 22.51 -9.96
CA VAL A 69 0.43 21.14 -9.40
C VAL A 69 -0.36 20.15 -10.26
N MET A 70 -1.52 20.52 -10.81
CA MET A 70 -2.27 19.64 -11.73
C MET A 70 -1.51 19.38 -13.03
N VAL A 71 -0.81 20.39 -13.55
CA VAL A 71 0.10 20.23 -14.69
C VAL A 71 1.20 19.21 -14.35
N PHE A 72 1.79 19.25 -13.15
CA PHE A 72 2.74 18.22 -12.69
C PHE A 72 2.14 16.82 -12.70
N PHE A 73 0.94 16.63 -12.16
CA PHE A 73 0.31 15.31 -12.06
C PHE A 73 0.00 14.70 -13.44
N VAL A 74 -0.58 15.48 -14.37
CA VAL A 74 -0.83 14.99 -15.73
C VAL A 74 0.49 14.67 -16.44
N MET A 75 1.50 15.55 -16.34
CA MET A 75 2.84 15.30 -16.92
C MET A 75 3.50 14.06 -16.33
N SER A 76 3.36 13.85 -15.02
CA SER A 76 3.99 12.73 -14.32
C SER A 76 3.48 11.40 -14.86
N ALA A 77 2.16 11.20 -14.91
CA ALA A 77 1.58 9.99 -15.49
C ALA A 77 1.91 9.82 -16.97
N PHE A 78 1.90 10.91 -17.74
CA PHE A 78 2.29 10.89 -19.16
C PHE A 78 3.73 10.36 -19.34
N VAL A 79 4.71 10.98 -18.68
CA VAL A 79 6.13 10.60 -18.81
C VAL A 79 6.38 9.18 -18.30
N LEU A 80 5.73 8.78 -17.21
CA LEU A 80 5.87 7.45 -16.63
C LEU A 80 5.33 6.34 -17.53
N THR A 81 4.33 6.62 -18.36
CA THR A 81 3.66 5.60 -19.19
C THR A 81 3.95 5.73 -20.68
N TYR A 82 4.54 6.83 -21.12
CA TYR A 82 4.88 7.07 -22.53
C TYR A 82 5.71 5.94 -23.15
N ARG A 83 6.81 5.55 -22.46
CA ARG A 83 7.72 4.51 -22.98
C ARG A 83 7.01 3.17 -23.15
N PHE A 84 6.04 2.87 -22.28
CA PHE A 84 5.24 1.66 -22.44
C PHE A 84 4.49 1.68 -23.77
N PHE A 85 3.74 2.74 -24.08
CA PHE A 85 2.95 2.78 -25.31
C PHE A 85 3.78 2.83 -26.59
N ARG A 86 4.96 3.44 -26.54
CA ARG A 86 5.93 3.48 -27.64
C ARG A 86 6.55 2.10 -27.90
N ASP A 87 7.11 1.48 -26.86
CA ASP A 87 7.94 0.28 -27.01
C ASP A 87 7.12 -1.03 -26.92
N GLN A 88 5.82 -1.00 -26.58
CA GLN A 88 5.03 -2.22 -26.29
C GLN A 88 4.91 -3.24 -27.43
N HIS A 89 5.16 -2.82 -28.68
CA HIS A 89 5.12 -3.67 -29.87
C HIS A 89 6.50 -4.21 -30.27
N GLU A 90 7.57 -3.75 -29.62
CA GLU A 90 8.92 -4.27 -29.85
C GLU A 90 9.06 -5.70 -29.29
N PRO A 91 9.73 -6.62 -30.02
CA PRO A 91 9.83 -8.02 -29.64
C PRO A 91 10.55 -8.23 -28.30
N ASP A 92 11.53 -7.37 -27.96
CA ASP A 92 12.31 -7.45 -26.73
C ASP A 92 11.66 -6.73 -25.52
N PHE A 93 10.53 -6.06 -25.71
CA PHE A 93 9.92 -5.27 -24.65
C PHE A 93 9.17 -6.14 -23.62
N SER A 94 9.78 -6.28 -22.43
CA SER A 94 9.13 -6.89 -21.27
C SER A 94 8.35 -5.86 -20.46
N ARG A 95 7.00 -5.91 -20.59
CA ARG A 95 6.07 -5.12 -19.77
C ARG A 95 6.34 -5.26 -18.27
N VAL A 96 6.63 -6.47 -17.81
CA VAL A 96 6.88 -6.74 -16.39
C VAL A 96 8.16 -6.05 -15.95
N SER A 97 9.26 -6.26 -16.69
CA SER A 97 10.54 -5.66 -16.35
C SER A 97 10.43 -4.13 -16.30
N PHE A 98 9.70 -3.55 -17.26
CA PHE A 98 9.36 -2.14 -17.27
C PHE A 98 8.61 -1.70 -16.00
N LEU A 99 7.48 -2.34 -15.68
CA LEU A 99 6.65 -1.97 -14.54
C LEU A 99 7.35 -2.21 -13.20
N THR A 100 7.98 -3.37 -13.01
CA THR A 100 8.73 -3.70 -11.79
C THR A 100 9.87 -2.70 -11.57
N SER A 101 10.62 -2.37 -12.62
CA SER A 101 11.68 -1.37 -12.53
C SER A 101 11.14 0.04 -12.27
N ALA A 102 10.02 0.42 -12.89
CA ALA A 102 9.40 1.73 -12.68
C ALA A 102 8.87 1.88 -11.24
N THR A 103 8.13 0.89 -10.75
CA THR A 103 7.54 0.88 -9.40
C THR A 103 8.61 0.90 -8.31
N LEU A 104 9.59 0.00 -8.37
CA LEU A 104 10.58 -0.14 -7.28
C LEU A 104 11.55 1.04 -7.17
N ARG A 105 11.85 1.70 -8.30
CA ARG A 105 12.70 2.90 -8.28
C ARG A 105 11.94 4.14 -7.84
N ARG A 106 10.61 4.13 -7.86
CA ARG A 106 9.77 5.31 -7.57
C ARG A 106 9.93 5.77 -6.13
N TYR A 107 9.81 4.85 -5.18
CA TYR A 107 9.87 5.14 -3.75
C TYR A 107 11.21 5.80 -3.33
N PRO A 108 12.39 5.18 -3.56
CA PRO A 108 13.66 5.79 -3.15
C PRO A 108 13.96 7.10 -3.89
N ARG A 109 13.50 7.25 -5.14
CA ARG A 109 13.67 8.49 -5.91
C ARG A 109 12.91 9.67 -5.30
N LEU A 110 11.71 9.42 -4.76
CA LEU A 110 10.91 10.46 -4.11
C LEU A 110 11.41 10.75 -2.70
N VAL A 111 11.65 9.70 -1.90
CA VAL A 111 11.90 9.83 -0.45
C VAL A 111 13.27 10.43 -0.12
N LEU A 112 14.33 10.10 -0.87
CA LEU A 112 15.69 10.55 -0.52
C LEU A 112 15.86 12.08 -0.60
N PRO A 113 15.39 12.77 -1.66
CA PRO A 113 15.40 14.23 -1.69
C PRO A 113 14.52 14.86 -0.61
N ILE A 114 13.36 14.25 -0.30
CA ILE A 114 12.47 14.73 0.77
C ILE A 114 13.15 14.67 2.13
N PHE A 115 13.85 13.58 2.42
CA PHE A 115 14.61 13.41 3.65
C PHE A 115 15.69 14.49 3.77
N ALA A 116 16.46 14.72 2.71
CA ALA A 116 17.49 15.75 2.73
C ALA A 116 16.91 17.17 2.93
N ALA A 117 15.81 17.50 2.25
CA ALA A 117 15.14 18.79 2.42
C ALA A 117 14.57 18.97 3.84
N SER A 118 13.87 17.96 4.37
CA SER A 118 13.33 17.99 5.74
C SER A 118 14.43 18.08 6.79
N LEU A 119 15.59 17.44 6.56
CA LEU A 119 16.74 17.54 7.45
C LEU A 119 17.34 18.95 7.47
N ILE A 120 17.44 19.62 6.32
CA ILE A 120 17.89 21.01 6.25
C ILE A 120 16.93 21.93 7.01
N VAL A 121 15.61 21.71 6.87
CA VAL A 121 14.61 22.46 7.64
C VAL A 121 14.79 22.25 9.13
N LEU A 122 14.94 20.99 9.58
CA LEU A 122 15.21 20.69 11.00
C LEU A 122 16.44 21.43 11.53
N LEU A 123 17.54 21.47 10.78
CA LEU A 123 18.75 22.19 11.19
C LEU A 123 18.49 23.69 11.35
N VAL A 124 17.77 24.32 10.41
CA VAL A 124 17.41 25.74 10.51
C VAL A 124 16.47 26.00 11.69
N MET A 125 15.53 25.08 11.96
CA MET A 125 14.65 25.14 13.13
C MET A 125 15.43 25.07 14.44
N GLN A 126 16.39 24.14 14.56
CA GLN A 126 17.21 23.97 15.76
C GLN A 126 18.12 25.17 16.04
N MET A 127 18.54 25.90 14.99
CA MET A 127 19.29 27.15 15.12
C MET A 127 18.40 28.36 15.45
N GLY A 128 17.08 28.19 15.60
CA GLY A 128 16.15 29.30 15.80
C GLY A 128 15.99 30.21 14.57
N GLY A 129 16.34 29.72 13.37
CA GLY A 129 16.37 30.51 12.14
C GLY A 129 15.03 30.71 11.45
N LEU A 130 13.91 30.40 12.10
CA LEU A 130 12.56 30.60 11.56
C LEU A 130 11.88 31.81 12.20
N PHE A 131 11.47 32.77 11.38
CA PHE A 131 10.85 34.05 11.77
C PHE A 131 9.41 34.22 11.25
N HIS A 132 8.81 33.13 10.76
CA HIS A 132 7.49 33.10 10.10
C HIS A 132 6.36 33.70 10.94
N GLN A 133 6.33 33.46 12.26
CA GLN A 133 5.28 34.00 13.13
C GLN A 133 5.37 35.53 13.25
N GLN A 134 6.57 36.08 13.39
CA GLN A 134 6.78 37.52 13.46
C GLN A 134 6.50 38.19 12.11
N ALA A 135 6.95 37.57 11.00
CA ALA A 135 6.70 38.11 9.67
C ALA A 135 5.21 38.14 9.30
N ALA A 136 4.44 37.13 9.76
CA ALA A 136 2.99 37.08 9.54
C ALA A 136 2.24 38.26 10.15
N GLN A 137 2.78 38.91 11.20
CA GLN A 137 2.20 40.12 11.78
C GLN A 137 2.28 41.31 10.83
N TYR A 138 3.37 41.41 10.05
CA TYR A 138 3.56 42.47 9.06
C TYR A 138 2.83 42.15 7.74
N SER A 139 2.86 40.89 7.31
CA SER A 139 2.23 40.47 6.05
C SER A 139 0.75 40.11 6.17
N LEU A 140 0.19 40.17 7.37
CA LEU A 140 -1.17 39.73 7.70
C LEU A 140 -1.45 38.26 7.29
N SER A 141 -0.43 37.40 7.17
CA SER A 141 -0.60 35.99 6.77
C SER A 141 -0.79 35.07 7.99
N PHE A 142 -1.84 35.33 8.78
CA PHE A 142 -2.10 34.59 10.03
C PHE A 142 -2.63 33.17 9.79
N GLU A 143 -3.49 33.00 8.79
CA GLU A 143 -4.15 31.71 8.48
C GLU A 143 -3.25 30.75 7.68
N TRP A 144 -2.05 31.17 7.32
CA TRP A 144 -1.14 30.34 6.55
C TRP A 144 0.29 30.40 7.03
N LEU A 145 0.98 31.56 6.92
CA LEU A 145 2.41 31.64 7.25
C LEU A 145 2.67 31.38 8.74
N ALA A 146 1.84 31.92 9.63
CA ALA A 146 1.98 31.74 11.09
C ALA A 146 1.73 30.30 11.56
N LEU A 147 1.01 29.49 10.76
CA LEU A 147 0.65 28.11 11.08
C LEU A 147 1.62 27.07 10.48
N GLN A 148 2.64 27.51 9.73
CA GLN A 148 3.65 26.59 9.19
C GLN A 148 4.68 26.19 10.26
N TRP A 149 5.36 25.06 10.04
CA TRP A 149 6.49 24.57 10.85
C TRP A 149 6.22 24.31 12.35
N HIS A 150 4.96 24.19 12.78
CA HIS A 150 4.61 23.78 14.15
C HIS A 150 4.84 22.28 14.35
N THR A 151 6.01 21.91 14.87
CA THR A 151 6.40 20.51 15.12
C THR A 151 6.85 20.31 16.56
N PRO A 152 5.94 19.91 17.47
CA PRO A 152 6.31 19.55 18.82
C PRO A 152 7.31 18.39 18.80
N ASN A 153 8.41 18.51 19.54
CA ASN A 153 9.48 17.51 19.64
C ASN A 153 10.22 17.21 18.32
N ALA A 154 10.53 18.24 17.52
CA ALA A 154 11.29 18.06 16.27
C ALA A 154 12.69 17.45 16.50
N GLY A 155 12.87 16.19 16.11
CA GLY A 155 14.14 15.46 16.19
C GLY A 155 14.52 14.71 14.91
N PHE A 156 15.72 14.11 14.91
CA PHE A 156 16.22 13.35 13.77
C PHE A 156 15.34 12.12 13.46
N VAL A 157 14.88 11.41 14.49
CA VAL A 157 13.97 10.26 14.35
C VAL A 157 12.64 10.69 13.72
N ASP A 158 12.13 11.86 14.10
CA ASP A 158 10.92 12.41 13.50
C ASP A 158 11.09 12.80 12.03
N VAL A 159 12.27 13.29 11.63
CA VAL A 159 12.57 13.55 10.21
C VAL A 159 12.61 12.24 9.40
N LEU A 160 13.18 11.17 9.98
CA LEU A 160 13.16 9.84 9.35
C LEU A 160 11.73 9.34 9.19
N ARG A 161 10.93 9.37 10.27
CA ARG A 161 9.51 8.98 10.24
C ARG A 161 8.72 9.81 9.24
N ASN A 162 8.82 11.13 9.31
CA ASN A 162 8.13 12.05 8.41
C ASN A 162 8.47 11.75 6.95
N SER A 163 9.75 11.66 6.62
CA SER A 163 10.21 11.57 5.23
C SER A 163 9.96 10.20 4.61
N PHE A 164 10.19 9.12 5.36
CA PHE A 164 10.06 7.76 4.83
C PHE A 164 8.65 7.20 4.99
N LEU A 165 7.85 7.63 5.97
CA LEU A 165 6.62 6.92 6.32
C LEU A 165 5.37 7.78 6.35
N GLU A 166 5.49 9.06 6.68
CA GLU A 166 4.32 9.95 6.72
C GLU A 166 4.10 10.56 5.34
N VAL A 167 5.04 11.37 4.85
CA VAL A 167 4.92 12.11 3.58
C VAL A 167 4.51 11.24 2.38
N PRO A 168 5.05 10.02 2.16
CA PRO A 168 4.65 9.21 1.00
C PRO A 168 3.25 8.57 1.13
N PHE A 169 2.71 8.48 2.34
CA PHE A 169 1.50 7.70 2.63
C PHE A 169 0.37 8.51 3.28
N LYS A 170 0.65 9.73 3.75
CA LYS A 170 -0.26 10.66 4.43
C LYS A 170 -0.07 12.09 3.87
N PRO A 171 -1.14 12.87 3.69
CA PRO A 171 -1.07 14.21 3.12
C PRO A 171 -0.73 15.32 4.15
N GLU A 172 -0.25 14.97 5.34
CA GLU A 172 -0.01 15.90 6.46
C GLU A 172 1.48 15.99 6.80
N PRO A 173 2.28 16.69 5.98
CA PRO A 173 3.72 16.81 6.23
C PRO A 173 4.04 17.79 7.36
N ARG A 174 5.05 17.47 8.16
CA ARG A 174 5.41 18.25 9.36
C ARG A 174 6.42 19.37 9.10
N TYR A 175 7.44 19.09 8.29
CA TYR A 175 8.58 20.00 8.08
C TYR A 175 8.43 20.90 6.85
N ASN A 176 7.61 20.50 5.89
CA ASN A 176 7.41 21.28 4.68
C ASN A 176 6.02 20.98 4.12
N ASN A 177 5.13 21.98 4.18
CA ASN A 177 3.73 21.82 3.79
C ASN A 177 3.59 21.36 2.34
N VAL A 178 4.44 21.84 1.43
CA VAL A 178 4.36 21.51 -0.01
C VAL A 178 4.52 20.01 -0.29
N LEU A 179 5.03 19.24 0.67
CA LEU A 179 5.16 17.79 0.56
C LEU A 179 3.81 17.04 0.57
N TRP A 180 2.68 17.70 0.85
CA TRP A 180 1.35 17.07 0.80
C TRP A 180 1.05 16.41 -0.56
N THR A 181 1.63 16.97 -1.63
CA THR A 181 1.49 16.46 -3.00
C THR A 181 2.21 15.14 -3.24
N ILE A 182 3.22 14.79 -2.43
CA ILE A 182 4.04 13.59 -2.64
C ILE A 182 3.22 12.32 -2.44
N CYS A 183 2.31 12.30 -1.46
CA CYS A 183 1.40 11.20 -1.24
C CYS A 183 0.54 10.93 -2.50
N ILE A 184 -0.02 12.00 -3.08
CA ILE A 184 -0.80 11.93 -4.32
C ILE A 184 0.07 11.50 -5.50
N GLU A 185 1.29 12.05 -5.60
CA GLU A 185 2.26 11.70 -6.65
C GLU A 185 2.66 10.23 -6.58
N PHE A 186 2.84 9.68 -5.38
CA PHE A 186 3.17 8.27 -5.17
C PHE A 186 1.99 7.36 -5.56
N TYR A 187 0.81 7.54 -4.97
CA TYR A 187 -0.38 6.73 -5.27
C TYR A 187 -0.84 6.90 -6.72
N GLY A 188 -0.80 8.11 -7.26
CA GLY A 188 -1.12 8.40 -8.65
C GLY A 188 -0.18 7.70 -9.64
N SER A 189 1.11 7.59 -9.30
CA SER A 189 2.06 6.80 -10.09
C SER A 189 1.71 5.31 -10.10
N LEU A 190 1.37 4.76 -8.93
CA LEU A 190 0.94 3.37 -8.81
C LEU A 190 -0.35 3.12 -9.59
N LEU A 191 -1.30 4.06 -9.54
CA LEU A 191 -2.51 4.03 -10.34
C LEU A 191 -2.19 4.01 -11.84
N ALA A 192 -1.30 4.89 -12.31
CA ALA A 192 -0.87 4.92 -13.71
C ALA A 192 -0.20 3.59 -14.15
N PHE A 193 0.67 3.02 -13.31
CA PHE A 193 1.28 1.72 -13.56
C PHE A 193 0.25 0.58 -13.58
N ALA A 194 -0.71 0.59 -12.66
CA ALA A 194 -1.80 -0.39 -12.62
C ALA A 194 -2.68 -0.30 -13.87
N LEU A 195 -3.06 0.91 -14.29
CA LEU A 195 -3.82 1.15 -15.51
C LEU A 195 -3.11 0.60 -16.75
N VAL A 196 -1.82 0.87 -16.89
CA VAL A 196 -1.02 0.33 -17.99
C VAL A 196 -0.87 -1.20 -17.90
N ALA A 197 -0.68 -1.74 -16.70
CA ALA A 197 -0.58 -3.18 -16.48
C ALA A 197 -1.85 -3.93 -16.92
N VAL A 198 -3.02 -3.35 -16.68
CA VAL A 198 -4.32 -3.97 -16.91
C VAL A 198 -4.88 -3.62 -18.29
N LEU A 199 -5.00 -2.32 -18.57
CA LEU A 199 -5.67 -1.78 -19.73
C LEU A 199 -4.72 -1.52 -20.91
N GLY A 200 -3.42 -1.36 -20.68
CA GLY A 200 -2.48 -0.84 -21.69
C GLY A 200 -2.49 -1.58 -23.04
N ARG A 201 -2.78 -2.89 -23.07
CA ARG A 201 -2.89 -3.71 -24.30
C ARG A 201 -4.32 -4.09 -24.71
N GLN A 202 -5.35 -3.53 -24.07
CA GLN A 202 -6.75 -3.82 -24.44
C GLN A 202 -7.25 -2.90 -25.54
N SER A 203 -8.10 -3.43 -26.41
CA SER A 203 -8.81 -2.63 -27.41
C SER A 203 -9.85 -1.69 -26.78
N TRP A 204 -10.44 -2.06 -25.63
CA TRP A 204 -11.47 -1.28 -24.93
C TRP A 204 -10.92 -0.31 -23.88
N ARG A 205 -9.60 -0.13 -23.79
CA ARG A 205 -8.92 0.65 -22.74
C ARG A 205 -9.45 2.08 -22.58
N GLY A 206 -9.90 2.71 -23.67
CA GLY A 206 -10.53 4.04 -23.65
C GLY A 206 -11.77 4.10 -22.75
N TRP A 207 -12.64 3.07 -22.78
CA TRP A 207 -13.80 2.98 -21.90
C TRP A 207 -13.39 2.84 -20.42
N GLY A 208 -12.29 2.13 -20.15
CA GLY A 208 -11.74 2.03 -18.81
C GLY A 208 -11.25 3.39 -18.28
N TYR A 209 -10.60 4.19 -19.12
CA TYR A 209 -10.20 5.55 -18.75
C TYR A 209 -11.40 6.46 -18.49
N LEU A 210 -12.45 6.37 -19.33
CA LEU A 210 -13.68 7.14 -19.15
C LEU A 210 -14.44 6.74 -17.88
N ALA A 211 -14.60 5.45 -17.63
CA ALA A 211 -15.29 4.95 -16.44
C ALA A 211 -14.55 5.34 -15.15
N LEU A 212 -13.22 5.18 -15.14
CA LEU A 212 -12.42 5.60 -13.99
C LEU A 212 -12.37 7.12 -13.85
N GLY A 213 -12.32 7.85 -14.96
CA GLY A 213 -12.34 9.31 -14.95
C GLY A 213 -13.64 9.86 -14.38
N TRP A 214 -14.77 9.26 -14.75
CA TRP A 214 -16.07 9.56 -14.16
C TRP A 214 -16.10 9.29 -12.65
N TYR A 215 -15.62 8.12 -12.23
CA TYR A 215 -15.58 7.73 -10.81
C TYR A 215 -14.71 8.68 -9.97
N LEU A 216 -13.55 9.09 -10.48
CA LEU A 216 -12.64 9.97 -9.76
C LEU A 216 -13.16 11.41 -9.70
N GLY A 217 -14.01 11.84 -10.63
CA GLY A 217 -14.72 13.12 -10.57
C GLY A 217 -13.77 14.31 -10.34
N ASN A 218 -13.92 14.96 -9.18
CA ASN A 218 -13.11 16.12 -8.77
C ASN A 218 -11.78 15.75 -8.08
N SER A 219 -11.35 14.50 -8.10
CA SER A 219 -10.11 14.07 -7.45
C SER A 219 -8.85 14.50 -8.23
N PRO A 220 -7.74 14.90 -7.57
CA PRO A 220 -6.45 15.11 -8.24
C PRO A 220 -5.90 13.83 -8.90
N TYR A 221 -6.36 12.64 -8.47
CA TYR A 221 -6.00 11.38 -9.13
C TYR A 221 -6.51 11.27 -10.58
N LEU A 222 -7.54 12.05 -10.95
CA LEU A 222 -8.01 12.16 -12.33
C LEU A 222 -6.89 12.59 -13.28
N CYS A 223 -6.00 13.50 -12.84
CA CYS A 223 -4.86 13.94 -13.63
C CYS A 223 -3.96 12.78 -14.06
N PHE A 224 -3.81 11.75 -13.23
CA PHE A 224 -3.00 10.58 -13.58
C PHE A 224 -3.68 9.73 -14.66
N VAL A 225 -5.00 9.54 -14.58
CA VAL A 225 -5.77 8.86 -15.65
C VAL A 225 -5.67 9.64 -16.96
N MET A 226 -5.83 10.95 -16.90
CA MET A 226 -5.69 11.85 -18.05
C MET A 226 -4.29 11.78 -18.67
N GLY A 227 -3.23 11.74 -17.84
CA GLY A 227 -1.86 11.61 -18.33
C GLY A 227 -1.58 10.26 -19.00
N VAL A 228 -2.15 9.16 -18.50
CA VAL A 228 -2.09 7.84 -19.16
C VAL A 228 -2.84 7.86 -20.50
N ALA A 229 -4.05 8.43 -20.53
CA ALA A 229 -4.83 8.57 -21.76
C ALA A 229 -4.10 9.44 -22.81
N LEU A 230 -3.42 10.50 -22.36
CA LEU A 230 -2.59 11.36 -23.19
C LEU A 230 -1.40 10.61 -23.79
N ALA A 231 -0.72 9.77 -23.00
CA ALA A 231 0.38 8.94 -23.49
C ALA A 231 -0.09 7.90 -24.52
N ASP A 232 -1.27 7.33 -24.30
CA ASP A 232 -1.92 6.39 -25.23
C ASP A 232 -2.29 7.08 -26.56
N LEU A 233 -2.86 8.29 -26.50
CA LEU A 233 -3.24 9.09 -27.67
C LEU A 233 -2.08 9.28 -28.66
N MET A 234 -0.85 9.42 -28.15
CA MET A 234 0.36 9.60 -28.97
C MET A 234 0.65 8.42 -29.89
N TYR A 235 0.23 7.19 -29.53
CA TYR A 235 0.56 5.96 -30.27
C TYR A 235 -0.66 5.12 -30.68
N ALA A 236 -1.85 5.43 -30.18
CA ALA A 236 -3.06 4.72 -30.55
C ALA A 236 -3.29 4.79 -32.08
N PRO A 237 -3.43 3.64 -32.78
CA PRO A 237 -3.63 3.62 -34.24
C PRO A 237 -4.89 4.39 -34.67
N GLY A 238 -5.99 4.25 -33.92
CA GLY A 238 -7.25 4.93 -34.18
C GLY A 238 -7.22 6.45 -33.94
N ALA A 239 -6.18 6.97 -33.29
CA ALA A 239 -6.07 8.39 -32.94
C ALA A 239 -5.33 9.24 -34.00
N ALA A 240 -4.87 8.65 -35.12
CA ALA A 240 -4.08 9.38 -36.11
C ALA A 240 -4.78 10.64 -36.63
N LYS A 241 -6.07 10.55 -36.98
CA LYS A 241 -6.87 11.71 -37.42
C LYS A 241 -6.96 12.79 -36.35
N VAL A 242 -7.17 12.39 -35.09
CA VAL A 242 -7.25 13.32 -33.94
C VAL A 242 -5.91 14.05 -33.78
N ARG A 243 -4.79 13.33 -33.80
CA ARG A 243 -3.45 13.95 -33.71
C ARG A 243 -3.21 14.98 -34.81
N THR A 244 -3.61 14.69 -36.05
CA THR A 244 -3.49 15.63 -37.17
C THR A 244 -4.33 16.90 -36.96
N ILE A 245 -5.53 16.78 -36.40
CA ILE A 245 -6.38 17.93 -36.07
C ILE A 245 -5.73 18.76 -34.95
N LEU A 246 -5.25 18.11 -33.89
CA LEU A 246 -4.61 18.76 -32.74
C LEU A 246 -3.33 19.50 -33.11
N SER A 247 -2.57 19.01 -34.11
CA SER A 247 -1.36 19.67 -34.60
C SER A 247 -1.62 20.93 -35.45
N ARG A 248 -2.88 21.29 -35.72
CA ARG A 248 -3.22 22.55 -36.41
C ARG A 248 -3.07 23.74 -35.46
N PRO A 249 -2.51 24.89 -35.91
CA PRO A 249 -2.36 26.09 -35.09
C PRO A 249 -3.61 26.52 -34.34
N ALA A 250 -4.75 26.59 -35.04
CA ALA A 250 -6.01 26.94 -34.40
C ALA A 250 -6.38 25.99 -33.25
N ALA A 251 -6.15 24.68 -33.41
CA ALA A 251 -6.54 23.69 -32.41
C ALA A 251 -5.71 23.81 -31.12
N TYR A 252 -4.37 23.84 -31.22
CA TYR A 252 -3.55 23.98 -30.02
C TYR A 252 -3.65 25.37 -29.37
N TRP A 253 -3.93 26.44 -30.12
CA TRP A 253 -4.22 27.75 -29.53
C TRP A 253 -5.55 27.78 -28.78
N ILE A 254 -6.62 27.19 -29.34
CA ILE A 254 -7.91 27.06 -28.66
C ILE A 254 -7.74 26.26 -27.35
N LEU A 255 -7.03 25.14 -27.41
CA LEU A 255 -6.76 24.31 -26.23
C LEU A 255 -5.91 25.05 -25.19
N ALA A 256 -4.91 25.82 -25.60
CA ALA A 256 -4.12 26.59 -24.66
C ALA A 256 -4.91 27.72 -24.01
N ILE A 257 -5.72 28.46 -24.78
CA ILE A 257 -6.58 29.52 -24.23
C ILE A 257 -7.59 28.90 -23.25
N ALA A 258 -8.26 27.81 -23.63
CA ALA A 258 -9.16 27.09 -22.74
C ALA A 258 -8.44 26.57 -21.50
N GLY A 259 -7.25 25.99 -21.66
CA GLY A 259 -6.44 25.46 -20.57
C GLY A 259 -6.00 26.52 -19.56
N LEU A 260 -5.48 27.64 -20.06
CA LEU A 260 -5.07 28.79 -19.23
C LEU A 260 -6.26 29.44 -18.55
N TYR A 261 -7.39 29.59 -19.25
CA TYR A 261 -8.60 30.17 -18.69
C TYR A 261 -9.20 29.29 -17.58
N LEU A 262 -9.34 27.97 -17.80
CA LEU A 262 -9.78 27.04 -16.77
C LEU A 262 -8.82 26.98 -15.58
N GLY A 263 -7.51 27.02 -15.84
CA GLY A 263 -6.47 27.07 -14.80
C GLY A 263 -6.46 28.38 -13.99
N SER A 264 -7.07 29.44 -14.51
CA SER A 264 -7.17 30.74 -13.83
C SER A 264 -8.39 30.86 -12.91
N PHE A 265 -9.24 29.82 -12.86
CA PHE A 265 -10.38 29.81 -11.96
C PHE A 265 -9.90 29.93 -10.49
N PRO A 266 -10.34 30.95 -9.74
CA PRO A 266 -9.82 31.24 -8.42
C PRO A 266 -10.29 30.19 -7.40
N LYS A 267 -9.39 29.81 -6.49
CA LYS A 267 -9.70 28.93 -5.37
C LYS A 267 -10.03 29.79 -4.15
N GLY A 268 -11.06 29.42 -3.39
CA GLY A 268 -11.44 30.09 -2.13
C GLY A 268 -12.00 31.52 -2.27
N ILE A 269 -12.34 31.95 -3.48
CA ILE A 269 -13.07 33.20 -3.74
C ILE A 269 -14.44 32.84 -4.30
N ASP A 270 -15.50 33.49 -3.80
CA ASP A 270 -16.83 33.34 -4.39
C ASP A 270 -16.86 33.89 -5.82
N ALA A 271 -17.03 32.98 -6.78
CA ALA A 271 -17.07 33.27 -8.20
C ALA A 271 -18.49 33.50 -8.73
N SER A 272 -19.53 33.38 -7.91
CA SER A 272 -20.95 33.45 -8.33
C SER A 272 -21.32 34.75 -9.03
N GLN A 273 -20.76 35.87 -8.55
CA GLN A 273 -20.95 37.22 -9.09
C GLN A 273 -19.73 37.69 -9.94
N ASN A 274 -18.75 36.82 -10.18
CA ASN A 274 -17.54 37.18 -10.90
C ASN A 274 -17.80 37.25 -12.42
N ILE A 275 -17.52 38.40 -13.04
CA ILE A 275 -17.76 38.62 -14.47
C ILE A 275 -17.02 37.63 -15.38
N TRP A 276 -15.87 37.11 -14.92
CA TRP A 276 -15.04 36.18 -15.69
C TRP A 276 -15.48 34.75 -15.47
N PHE A 277 -15.88 34.35 -14.27
CA PHE A 277 -16.00 32.93 -13.88
C PHE A 277 -17.41 32.48 -13.47
N SER A 278 -18.39 33.39 -13.39
CA SER A 278 -19.75 33.07 -12.94
C SER A 278 -20.42 31.95 -13.74
N TRP A 279 -20.24 31.91 -15.06
CA TRP A 279 -20.82 30.83 -15.88
C TRP A 279 -20.21 29.46 -15.58
N LEU A 280 -18.92 29.37 -15.24
CA LEU A 280 -18.28 28.12 -14.80
C LEU A 280 -18.83 27.68 -13.44
N TYR A 281 -19.10 28.63 -12.54
CA TYR A 281 -19.71 28.37 -11.24
C TYR A 281 -21.13 27.75 -11.39
N TRP A 282 -21.93 28.27 -12.32
CA TRP A 282 -23.30 27.78 -12.54
C TRP A 282 -23.39 26.47 -13.33
N LEU A 283 -22.43 26.21 -14.23
CA LEU A 283 -22.34 24.90 -14.91
C LEU A 283 -22.13 23.73 -13.94
N ASP A 284 -21.62 24.02 -12.75
CA ASP A 284 -21.39 23.04 -11.69
C ASP A 284 -22.55 22.93 -10.68
N GLY A 285 -23.73 23.43 -11.02
CA GLY A 285 -24.87 23.41 -10.09
C GLY A 285 -24.72 24.33 -8.87
N GLY A 286 -23.85 25.33 -8.95
CA GLY A 286 -23.68 26.37 -7.92
C GLY A 286 -22.86 25.94 -6.71
N SER A 287 -21.99 24.94 -6.84
CA SER A 287 -21.08 24.52 -5.77
C SER A 287 -19.78 25.34 -5.80
N MET A 288 -19.34 25.89 -4.67
CA MET A 288 -18.01 26.52 -4.51
C MET A 288 -16.83 25.52 -4.68
N SER A 289 -17.09 24.24 -4.98
CA SER A 289 -16.17 23.13 -4.71
C SER A 289 -15.29 22.68 -5.88
N ASN A 290 -15.48 23.20 -7.10
CA ASN A 290 -14.87 22.61 -8.30
C ASN A 290 -13.69 23.36 -8.94
N ALA A 291 -12.98 24.22 -8.18
CA ALA A 291 -11.68 24.75 -8.64
C ALA A 291 -10.71 23.62 -9.03
N GLN A 292 -10.77 22.50 -8.32
CA GLN A 292 -9.98 21.31 -8.63
C GLN A 292 -10.36 20.67 -9.98
N TRP A 293 -11.64 20.69 -10.36
CA TRP A 293 -12.13 20.11 -11.60
C TRP A 293 -11.69 20.96 -12.78
N THR A 294 -11.86 22.28 -12.70
CA THR A 294 -11.41 23.23 -13.73
C THR A 294 -9.90 23.16 -13.91
N HIS A 295 -9.13 23.08 -12.82
CA HIS A 295 -7.68 22.93 -12.88
C HIS A 295 -7.23 21.60 -13.50
N ASN A 296 -7.91 20.48 -13.20
CA ASN A 296 -7.63 19.17 -13.81
C ASN A 296 -7.77 19.21 -15.34
N TRP A 297 -8.91 19.72 -15.83
CA TRP A 297 -9.18 19.84 -17.26
C TRP A 297 -8.29 20.88 -17.93
N GLY A 298 -8.03 22.00 -17.24
CA GLY A 298 -7.11 23.02 -17.72
C GLY A 298 -5.71 22.44 -17.97
N ALA A 299 -5.22 21.62 -17.04
CA ALA A 299 -3.89 21.01 -17.14
C ALA A 299 -3.80 20.03 -18.31
N LEU A 300 -4.86 19.23 -18.54
CA LEU A 300 -4.96 18.35 -19.70
C LEU A 300 -4.94 19.16 -21.02
N PHE A 301 -5.72 20.23 -21.13
CA PHE A 301 -5.77 21.04 -22.35
C PHE A 301 -4.46 21.76 -22.63
N LEU A 302 -3.80 22.30 -21.60
CA LEU A 302 -2.48 22.91 -21.76
C LEU A 302 -1.45 21.89 -22.26
N LEU A 303 -1.40 20.68 -21.69
CA LEU A 303 -0.46 19.66 -22.15
C LEU A 303 -0.79 19.12 -23.53
N LEU A 304 -2.07 18.95 -23.88
CA LEU A 304 -2.49 18.62 -25.25
C LEU A 304 -1.99 19.67 -26.24
N ALA A 305 -2.11 20.96 -25.92
CA ALA A 305 -1.60 22.04 -26.77
C ALA A 305 -0.08 21.96 -26.94
N VAL A 306 0.67 21.85 -25.84
CA VAL A 306 2.15 21.79 -25.87
C VAL A 306 2.66 20.55 -26.64
N LEU A 307 2.05 19.39 -26.46
CA LEU A 307 2.45 18.15 -27.14
C LEU A 307 2.21 18.19 -28.66
N HIS A 308 1.34 19.07 -29.13
CA HIS A 308 0.97 19.20 -30.55
C HIS A 308 1.45 20.50 -31.21
N ALA A 309 2.17 21.38 -30.50
CA ALA A 309 2.69 22.64 -31.00
C ALA A 309 4.23 22.62 -31.21
N PRO A 310 4.74 22.34 -32.43
CA PRO A 310 6.18 22.23 -32.69
C PRO A 310 6.98 23.51 -32.38
N SER A 311 6.39 24.68 -32.63
CA SER A 311 7.00 25.98 -32.33
C SER A 311 7.23 26.18 -30.83
N TRP A 312 6.29 25.73 -30.00
CA TRP A 312 6.40 25.82 -28.55
C TRP A 312 7.37 24.79 -28.01
N GLN A 313 7.40 23.58 -28.57
CA GLN A 313 8.41 22.57 -28.23
C GLN A 313 9.82 23.09 -28.50
N ALA A 314 10.04 23.75 -29.64
CA ALA A 314 11.33 24.36 -29.96
C ALA A 314 11.70 25.48 -28.99
N LEU A 315 10.74 26.34 -28.62
CA LEU A 315 10.95 27.41 -27.64
C LEU A 315 11.30 26.86 -26.26
N LEU A 316 10.49 25.94 -25.74
CA LEU A 316 10.64 25.34 -24.41
C LEU A 316 11.87 24.42 -24.30
N SER A 317 12.42 23.98 -25.43
CA SER A 317 13.68 23.24 -25.48
C SER A 317 14.92 24.14 -25.46
N ARG A 318 14.79 25.47 -25.41
CA ARG A 318 15.94 26.37 -25.24
C ARG A 318 16.54 26.24 -23.83
N GLN A 319 17.84 26.56 -23.73
CA GLN A 319 18.63 26.36 -22.52
C GLN A 319 18.04 26.96 -21.23
N PRO A 320 17.49 28.20 -21.20
CA PRO A 320 16.95 28.77 -19.97
C PRO A 320 15.79 27.95 -19.38
N TRP A 321 14.87 27.51 -20.23
CA TRP A 321 13.70 26.73 -19.85
C TRP A 321 14.10 25.32 -19.43
N ARG A 322 15.04 24.68 -20.13
CA ARG A 322 15.59 23.38 -19.75
C ARG A 322 16.32 23.42 -18.41
N TRP A 323 17.08 24.48 -18.15
CA TRP A 323 17.74 24.68 -16.87
C TRP A 323 16.72 24.82 -15.74
N LEU A 324 15.68 25.64 -15.93
CA LEU A 324 14.58 25.78 -14.98
C LEU A 324 13.88 24.44 -14.72
N GLY A 325 13.69 23.62 -15.77
CA GLY A 325 13.19 22.26 -15.67
C GLY A 325 14.07 21.31 -14.86
N ARG A 326 15.39 21.36 -15.06
CA ARG A 326 16.35 20.53 -14.31
C ARG A 326 16.31 20.80 -12.81
N ILE A 327 16.10 22.05 -12.39
CA ILE A 327 16.04 22.42 -10.96
C ILE A 327 14.63 22.38 -10.37
N SER A 328 13.59 22.13 -11.18
CA SER A 328 12.18 22.25 -10.79
C SER A 328 11.80 21.51 -9.51
N PHE A 329 12.19 20.24 -9.38
CA PHE A 329 11.88 19.45 -8.18
C PHE A 329 12.64 19.95 -6.94
N SER A 330 13.88 20.39 -7.12
CA SER A 330 14.68 20.99 -6.03
C SER A 330 14.11 22.34 -5.59
N MET A 331 13.66 23.16 -6.54
CA MET A 331 12.95 24.41 -6.27
C MET A 331 11.66 24.18 -5.51
N TYR A 332 10.89 23.17 -5.91
CA TYR A 332 9.70 22.74 -5.18
C TYR A 332 10.00 22.35 -3.72
N LEU A 333 11.12 21.66 -3.44
CA LEU A 333 11.46 21.27 -2.08
C LEU A 333 12.04 22.41 -1.23
N MET A 334 12.85 23.29 -1.83
CA MET A 334 13.65 24.27 -1.08
C MET A 334 12.92 25.60 -0.84
N HIS A 335 11.94 25.97 -1.66
CA HIS A 335 11.37 27.33 -1.58
C HIS A 335 10.68 27.63 -0.24
N GLY A 336 9.95 26.66 0.34
CA GLY A 336 9.27 26.81 1.62
C GLY A 336 10.22 27.22 2.75
N LEU A 337 11.43 26.63 2.80
CA LEU A 337 12.45 26.95 3.80
C LEU A 337 12.75 28.44 3.86
N PHE A 338 12.93 29.09 2.69
CA PHE A 338 13.30 30.50 2.63
C PHE A 338 12.16 31.42 3.06
N LEU A 339 10.91 31.05 2.79
CA LEU A 339 9.74 31.81 3.23
C LEU A 339 9.74 31.97 4.75
N GLY A 340 9.92 30.86 5.48
CA GLY A 340 9.90 30.87 6.94
C GLY A 340 11.17 31.40 7.61
N SER A 341 12.29 31.46 6.88
CA SER A 341 13.60 31.87 7.39
C SER A 341 14.02 33.26 6.90
N ILE A 342 14.91 33.34 5.92
CA ILE A 342 15.54 34.59 5.48
C ILE A 342 14.53 35.62 4.98
N CYS A 343 13.46 35.20 4.29
CA CYS A 343 12.45 36.14 3.81
C CYS A 343 11.67 36.75 4.97
N SER A 344 11.25 35.92 5.92
CA SER A 344 10.58 36.37 7.13
C SER A 344 11.48 37.29 7.97
N TRP A 345 12.77 36.97 8.10
CA TRP A 345 13.74 37.82 8.78
C TRP A 345 13.89 39.20 8.12
N LEU A 346 13.96 39.25 6.79
CA LEU A 346 14.04 40.49 6.03
C LEU A 346 12.79 41.35 6.22
N ILE A 347 11.60 40.76 6.16
CA ILE A 347 10.34 41.48 6.41
C ILE A 347 10.33 42.07 7.82
N VAL A 348 10.65 41.27 8.85
CA VAL A 348 10.67 41.75 10.25
C VAL A 348 11.67 42.89 10.46
N THR A 349 12.81 42.85 9.78
CA THR A 349 13.90 43.83 9.97
C THR A 349 13.73 45.09 9.13
N LEU A 350 13.30 44.95 7.87
CA LEU A 350 13.25 46.06 6.91
C LEU A 350 11.95 46.85 6.99
N VAL A 351 10.80 46.22 7.25
CA VAL A 351 9.50 46.91 7.27
C VAL A 351 9.48 48.11 8.23
N PRO A 352 10.02 48.02 9.46
CA PRO A 352 10.07 49.17 10.37
C PRO A 352 10.92 50.34 9.86
N SER A 353 11.90 50.09 8.99
CA SER A 353 12.90 51.07 8.58
C SER A 353 12.59 51.74 7.24
N ILE A 354 12.09 50.97 6.26
CA ILE A 354 11.91 51.41 4.86
C ILE A 354 10.47 51.21 4.34
N GLY A 355 9.56 50.76 5.19
CA GLY A 355 8.17 50.49 4.84
C GLY A 355 7.97 49.16 4.09
N TYR A 356 6.70 48.72 3.99
CA TYR A 356 6.35 47.40 3.48
C TYR A 356 6.70 47.18 2.01
N ALA A 357 6.39 48.14 1.15
CA ALA A 357 6.59 48.01 -0.29
C ALA A 357 8.07 47.81 -0.67
N ALA A 358 8.97 48.62 -0.10
CA ALA A 358 10.41 48.52 -0.37
C ALA A 358 11.01 47.22 0.24
N ALA A 359 10.61 46.88 1.47
CA ALA A 359 11.01 45.63 2.11
C ALA A 359 10.55 44.39 1.30
N PHE A 360 9.33 44.42 0.76
CA PHE A 360 8.78 43.35 -0.07
C PHE A 360 9.60 43.12 -1.36
N VAL A 361 9.95 44.19 -2.08
CA VAL A 361 10.74 44.09 -3.32
C VAL A 361 12.13 43.53 -3.03
N ILE A 362 12.81 44.03 -1.99
CA ILE A 362 14.13 43.51 -1.58
C ILE A 362 14.01 42.03 -1.21
N THR A 363 12.99 41.67 -0.43
CA THR A 363 12.74 40.29 -0.02
C THR A 363 12.49 39.38 -1.22
N LEU A 364 11.72 39.83 -2.22
CA LEU A 364 11.47 39.06 -3.45
C LEU A 364 12.77 38.81 -4.24
N LEU A 365 13.63 39.83 -4.38
CA LEU A 365 14.90 39.68 -5.09
C LEU A 365 15.85 38.70 -4.38
N VAL A 366 15.97 38.81 -3.05
CA VAL A 366 16.77 37.89 -2.24
C VAL A 366 16.20 36.48 -2.26
N TYR A 367 14.87 36.34 -2.18
CA TYR A 367 14.18 35.05 -2.26
C TYR A 367 14.47 34.34 -3.57
N LEU A 368 14.30 35.01 -4.71
CA LEU A 368 14.56 34.43 -6.02
C LEU A 368 16.02 33.99 -6.16
N LEU A 369 16.97 34.84 -5.73
CA LEU A 369 18.39 34.49 -5.77
C LEU A 369 18.69 33.26 -4.90
N ALA A 370 18.19 33.23 -3.66
CA ALA A 370 18.42 32.15 -2.71
C ALA A 370 17.82 30.83 -3.22
N VAL A 371 16.57 30.86 -3.69
CA VAL A 371 15.87 29.69 -4.22
C VAL A 371 16.57 29.16 -5.46
N PHE A 372 16.94 30.00 -6.43
CA PHE A 372 17.62 29.52 -7.64
C PHE A 372 18.99 28.94 -7.32
N ALA A 373 19.78 29.60 -6.47
CA ALA A 373 21.10 29.12 -6.07
C ALA A 373 21.01 27.79 -5.32
N SER A 374 20.18 27.70 -4.28
CA SER A 374 20.04 26.48 -3.48
C SER A 374 19.50 25.32 -4.30
N SER A 375 18.51 25.58 -5.17
CA SER A 375 17.90 24.56 -6.02
C SER A 375 18.86 24.03 -7.06
N HIS A 376 19.76 24.86 -7.58
CA HIS A 376 20.81 24.42 -8.49
C HIS A 376 21.76 23.42 -7.81
N PHE A 377 22.24 23.73 -6.60
CA PHE A 377 23.13 22.84 -5.87
C PHE A 377 22.41 21.58 -5.38
N PHE A 378 21.19 21.72 -4.87
CA PHE A 378 20.37 20.60 -4.42
C PHE A 378 20.07 19.63 -5.58
N ALA A 379 19.74 20.14 -6.76
CA ALA A 379 19.51 19.31 -7.95
C ALA A 379 20.76 18.50 -8.33
N ARG A 380 21.92 19.18 -8.34
CA ARG A 380 23.20 18.58 -8.74
C ARG A 380 23.68 17.50 -7.76
N TYR A 381 23.57 17.74 -6.45
CA TYR A 381 24.19 16.89 -5.44
C TYR A 381 23.23 15.89 -4.79
N ILE A 382 21.93 16.21 -4.69
CA ILE A 382 20.95 15.39 -3.96
C ILE A 382 19.98 14.71 -4.91
N ASP A 383 19.31 15.47 -5.79
CA ASP A 383 18.29 14.90 -6.70
C ASP A 383 18.92 13.92 -7.71
N GLU A 384 19.95 14.36 -8.44
CA GLU A 384 20.66 13.49 -9.40
C GLU A 384 21.32 12.27 -8.73
N ALA A 385 21.82 12.42 -7.51
CA ALA A 385 22.37 11.32 -6.72
C ALA A 385 21.28 10.31 -6.34
N SER A 386 20.10 10.77 -5.95
CA SER A 386 18.94 9.93 -5.62
C SER A 386 18.45 9.12 -6.83
N VAL A 387 18.45 9.73 -8.01
CA VAL A 387 18.15 9.02 -9.27
C VAL A 387 19.19 7.93 -9.56
N LYS A 388 20.48 8.23 -9.42
CA LYS A 388 21.56 7.25 -9.62
C LYS A 388 21.47 6.10 -8.61
N PHE A 389 21.26 6.42 -7.34
CA PHE A 389 21.09 5.44 -6.27
C PHE A 389 19.90 4.52 -6.52
N SER A 390 18.73 5.05 -6.90
CA SER A 390 17.55 4.22 -7.20
C SER A 390 17.82 3.18 -8.30
N ARG A 391 18.60 3.55 -9.33
CA ARG A 391 19.01 2.62 -10.40
C ARG A 391 19.97 1.56 -9.87
N GLN A 392 20.98 1.97 -9.09
CA GLN A 392 21.95 1.04 -8.49
C GLN A 392 21.27 0.07 -7.51
N ALA A 393 20.39 0.56 -6.64
CA ALA A 393 19.63 -0.25 -5.70
C ALA A 393 18.76 -1.28 -6.43
N TYR A 394 18.06 -0.87 -7.50
CA TYR A 394 17.33 -1.81 -8.35
C TYR A 394 18.26 -2.87 -8.98
N THR A 395 19.42 -2.47 -9.50
CA THR A 395 20.38 -3.42 -10.07
C THR A 395 21.00 -4.35 -9.03
N LEU A 396 21.20 -3.90 -7.79
CA LEU A 396 21.71 -4.73 -6.70
C LEU A 396 20.67 -5.72 -6.18
N LEU A 397 19.44 -5.26 -5.95
CA LEU A 397 18.33 -6.06 -5.41
C LEU A 397 17.78 -7.06 -6.45
N ILE A 398 17.71 -6.65 -7.71
CA ILE A 398 17.07 -7.43 -8.79
C ILE A 398 18.07 -7.76 -9.90
N GLY A 399 18.87 -6.78 -10.34
CA GLY A 399 19.68 -6.86 -11.56
C GLY A 399 20.98 -7.69 -11.52
N ARG A 400 21.48 -8.12 -10.35
CA ARG A 400 22.71 -8.94 -10.25
C ARG A 400 22.55 -10.28 -9.52
N LYS A 401 21.42 -10.55 -8.88
CA LYS A 401 21.22 -11.78 -8.08
C LYS A 401 19.97 -12.59 -8.40
N LEU A 402 19.00 -12.10 -9.17
CA LEU A 402 17.94 -13.02 -9.62
C LEU A 402 18.51 -14.15 -10.49
N GLU A 403 19.60 -13.92 -11.23
CA GLU A 403 20.21 -14.98 -12.05
C GLU A 403 21.17 -15.90 -11.29
N ALA A 404 21.76 -15.42 -10.19
CA ALA A 404 22.75 -16.16 -9.40
C ALA A 404 22.15 -16.87 -8.17
N PHE A 405 21.08 -16.33 -7.57
CA PHE A 405 20.35 -16.95 -6.44
C PHE A 405 19.14 -17.77 -6.88
N LEU A 406 18.66 -17.63 -8.13
CA LEU A 406 17.76 -18.62 -8.73
C LEU A 406 18.62 -19.68 -9.42
N PRO A 407 18.81 -20.88 -8.83
CA PRO A 407 19.69 -21.92 -9.40
C PRO A 407 19.26 -22.30 -10.82
N ARG A 408 20.04 -21.95 -11.86
CA ARG A 408 19.87 -22.33 -13.29
C ARG A 408 18.47 -22.91 -13.60
N TRP A 409 17.44 -22.07 -13.43
CA TRP A 409 16.07 -22.49 -13.68
C TRP A 409 15.92 -22.59 -15.20
N ASN A 410 15.47 -23.75 -15.66
CA ASN A 410 15.26 -24.06 -17.07
C ASN A 410 14.66 -22.83 -17.80
N THR A 411 15.21 -22.46 -18.96
CA THR A 411 14.89 -21.25 -19.73
C THR A 411 13.40 -21.10 -20.09
N ARG A 412 12.61 -22.18 -19.98
CA ARG A 412 11.13 -22.16 -20.05
C ARG A 412 10.40 -21.41 -18.91
N TRP A 413 11.05 -21.16 -17.77
CA TRP A 413 10.42 -20.60 -16.56
C TRP A 413 10.53 -19.08 -16.43
N ARG A 414 11.50 -18.44 -17.10
CA ARG A 414 11.67 -16.98 -17.08
C ARG A 414 10.47 -16.23 -17.68
N SER A 415 9.64 -16.92 -18.47
CA SER A 415 8.44 -16.38 -19.12
C SER A 415 7.11 -16.73 -18.43
N SER A 416 7.09 -17.35 -17.24
CA SER A 416 5.83 -17.89 -16.68
C SER A 416 5.30 -17.22 -15.41
N LEU A 417 6.14 -16.77 -14.46
CA LEU A 417 5.64 -16.30 -13.15
C LEU A 417 5.04 -14.90 -13.15
N PHE A 418 5.68 -13.96 -13.84
CA PHE A 418 5.23 -12.55 -13.89
C PHE A 418 4.88 -12.08 -15.31
N VAL A 419 5.36 -12.80 -16.33
CA VAL A 419 5.20 -12.44 -17.76
C VAL A 419 3.81 -12.81 -18.29
N ARG A 420 3.12 -13.73 -17.62
CA ARG A 420 1.77 -14.16 -17.97
C ARG A 420 0.74 -13.12 -17.57
N ARG A 421 0.03 -12.62 -18.58
CA ARG A 421 -0.94 -11.53 -18.53
C ARG A 421 -2.04 -11.78 -17.49
N GLU A 422 -2.33 -13.05 -17.21
CA GLU A 422 -3.33 -13.57 -16.29
C GLU A 422 -3.00 -13.28 -14.82
N TRP A 423 -1.72 -13.38 -14.42
CA TRP A 423 -1.27 -13.07 -13.06
C TRP A 423 -1.41 -11.59 -12.72
N GLY A 424 -1.15 -10.73 -13.71
CA GLY A 424 -1.36 -9.29 -13.56
C GLY A 424 -2.83 -8.93 -13.34
N TYR A 425 -3.76 -9.57 -14.06
CA TYR A 425 -5.19 -9.35 -13.82
C TYR A 425 -5.66 -9.87 -12.48
N LEU A 426 -5.11 -11.01 -12.05
CA LEU A 426 -5.47 -11.59 -10.78
C LEU A 426 -5.00 -10.72 -9.61
N LEU A 427 -3.74 -10.29 -9.63
CA LEU A 427 -3.21 -9.38 -8.61
C LEU A 427 -3.97 -8.05 -8.63
N PHE A 428 -4.24 -7.48 -9.80
CA PHE A 428 -5.05 -6.27 -9.91
C PHE A 428 -6.47 -6.47 -9.36
N GLY A 429 -7.13 -7.57 -9.71
CA GLY A 429 -8.47 -7.89 -9.21
C GLY A 429 -8.51 -8.00 -7.69
N ILE A 430 -7.47 -8.60 -7.09
CA ILE A 430 -7.34 -8.70 -5.63
C ILE A 430 -7.10 -7.34 -4.99
N LEU A 431 -6.18 -6.54 -5.55
CA LEU A 431 -5.91 -5.19 -5.05
C LEU A 431 -7.15 -4.30 -5.18
N LEU A 432 -7.83 -4.35 -6.32
CA LEU A 432 -9.08 -3.65 -6.55
C LEU A 432 -10.16 -4.10 -5.56
N MET A 433 -10.30 -5.41 -5.31
CA MET A 433 -11.23 -5.95 -4.33
C MET A 433 -10.96 -5.38 -2.94
N TYR A 434 -9.70 -5.37 -2.48
CA TYR A 434 -9.36 -4.74 -1.19
C TYR A 434 -9.66 -3.24 -1.20
N VAL A 435 -9.29 -2.50 -2.24
CA VAL A 435 -9.61 -1.07 -2.37
C VAL A 435 -11.12 -0.84 -2.26
N LEU A 436 -11.94 -1.65 -2.94
CA LEU A 436 -13.39 -1.55 -2.88
C LEU A 436 -13.94 -1.88 -1.48
N PHE A 437 -13.42 -2.92 -0.81
CA PHE A 437 -13.81 -3.23 0.56
C PHE A 437 -13.44 -2.09 1.51
N TYR A 438 -12.19 -1.63 1.52
CA TYR A 438 -11.76 -0.53 2.39
C TYR A 438 -12.53 0.76 2.13
N ALA A 439 -12.86 1.05 0.87
CA ALA A 439 -13.73 2.17 0.50
C ALA A 439 -15.16 1.99 1.04
N ALA A 440 -15.75 0.79 0.89
CA ALA A 440 -17.09 0.48 1.40
C ALA A 440 -17.15 0.57 2.94
N LEU A 441 -16.10 0.11 3.61
CA LEU A 441 -15.94 0.17 5.07
C LEU A 441 -15.62 1.58 5.59
N LYS A 442 -15.43 2.56 4.69
CA LYS A 442 -15.04 3.94 5.03
C LYS A 442 -13.81 4.00 5.95
N GLN A 443 -12.90 3.04 5.81
CA GLN A 443 -11.69 2.96 6.64
C GLN A 443 -10.44 2.96 5.75
N PRO A 444 -9.39 3.75 6.07
CA PRO A 444 -8.15 3.72 5.32
C PRO A 444 -7.48 2.35 5.38
N TRP A 445 -6.86 1.93 4.27
CA TRP A 445 -6.14 0.65 4.23
C TRP A 445 -4.94 0.60 5.22
N PHE A 446 -4.29 1.74 5.44
CA PHE A 446 -3.19 1.89 6.41
C PHE A 446 -3.66 2.31 7.81
N ALA A 447 -4.95 2.18 8.12
CA ALA A 447 -5.46 2.45 9.46
C ALA A 447 -4.94 1.43 10.48
N HIS A 448 -5.11 1.76 11.76
CA HIS A 448 -4.86 0.89 12.90
C HIS A 448 -6.17 0.52 13.59
N SER A 449 -6.37 -0.77 13.87
CA SER A 449 -7.51 -1.27 14.65
C SER A 449 -7.30 -1.04 16.14
N GLY A 450 -8.29 -0.44 16.83
CA GLY A 450 -8.24 -0.26 18.29
C GLY A 450 -8.30 -1.55 19.11
N TRP A 451 -8.60 -2.70 18.48
CA TRP A 451 -8.67 -4.02 19.12
C TRP A 451 -7.36 -4.81 19.01
N ASP A 452 -6.25 -4.11 18.83
CA ASP A 452 -4.94 -4.69 18.61
C ASP A 452 -4.12 -4.69 19.90
N SER A 453 -4.17 -5.77 20.65
CA SER A 453 -3.32 -5.91 21.84
C SER A 453 -1.85 -6.25 21.49
N TYR A 454 -1.55 -6.67 20.26
CA TYR A 454 -0.17 -6.97 19.87
C TYR A 454 0.69 -5.71 19.77
N ILE A 455 0.14 -4.56 19.36
CA ILE A 455 0.93 -3.31 19.37
C ILE A 455 1.30 -2.87 20.78
N LEU A 456 0.38 -3.06 21.74
CA LEU A 456 0.62 -2.77 23.16
C LEU A 456 1.67 -3.73 23.74
N GLN A 457 1.64 -5.00 23.33
CA GLN A 457 2.69 -5.96 23.69
C GLN A 457 4.04 -5.57 23.08
N ALA A 458 4.07 -5.13 21.83
CA ALA A 458 5.29 -4.64 21.18
C ALA A 458 5.88 -3.41 21.88
N GLN A 459 5.03 -2.47 22.29
CA GLN A 459 5.41 -1.31 23.10
C GLN A 459 6.02 -1.73 24.44
N ALA A 460 5.40 -2.68 25.14
CA ALA A 460 5.94 -3.21 26.40
C ALA A 460 7.33 -3.83 26.18
N TRP A 461 7.53 -4.60 25.11
CA TRP A 461 8.83 -5.17 24.74
C TRP A 461 9.89 -4.10 24.47
N TRP A 462 9.55 -3.03 23.75
CA TRP A 462 10.44 -1.90 23.53
C TRP A 462 10.85 -1.18 24.82
N GLN A 463 10.01 -1.24 25.85
CA GLN A 463 10.28 -0.71 27.17
C GLN A 463 10.95 -1.72 28.12
N GLY A 464 11.33 -2.90 27.62
CA GLY A 464 11.96 -3.95 28.42
C GLY A 464 11.03 -4.66 29.40
N ARG A 465 9.70 -4.61 29.18
CA ARG A 465 8.67 -5.15 30.05
C ARG A 465 7.89 -6.29 29.38
N THR A 466 7.37 -7.22 30.18
CA THR A 466 6.47 -8.30 29.72
C THR A 466 5.00 -8.00 29.98
N MET A 467 4.71 -7.10 30.93
CA MET A 467 3.39 -6.63 31.33
C MET A 467 3.03 -5.30 30.67
N LEU A 468 1.73 -5.06 30.50
CA LEU A 468 1.20 -3.77 30.05
C LEU A 468 1.24 -2.73 31.18
N ALA A 469 1.28 -1.46 30.82
CA ALA A 469 1.39 -0.36 31.78
C ALA A 469 0.09 -0.11 32.58
N GLN A 470 -1.06 -0.47 31.99
CA GLN A 470 -2.39 -0.23 32.55
C GLN A 470 -3.37 -1.27 32.01
N ASP A 471 -4.58 -1.29 32.59
CA ASP A 471 -5.69 -2.05 32.06
C ASP A 471 -6.31 -1.37 30.83
N TYR A 472 -6.88 -2.18 29.96
CA TYR A 472 -7.67 -1.76 28.80
C TYR A 472 -8.98 -2.55 28.84
N PRO A 473 -10.05 -2.03 29.47
CA PRO A 473 -11.25 -2.81 29.81
C PRO A 473 -11.98 -3.42 28.61
N TYR A 474 -11.75 -2.88 27.41
CA TYR A 474 -12.30 -3.38 26.16
C TYR A 474 -11.43 -4.48 25.52
N LEU A 475 -10.23 -4.78 26.03
CA LEU A 475 -9.36 -5.82 25.48
C LEU A 475 -9.39 -7.11 26.32
N GLU A 476 -9.18 -8.25 25.65
CA GLU A 476 -9.07 -9.56 26.30
C GLU A 476 -7.67 -9.75 26.93
N LEU A 477 -7.46 -9.14 28.10
CA LEU A 477 -6.21 -9.19 28.85
C LEU A 477 -6.24 -10.24 29.96
N ALA A 478 -5.16 -10.99 30.07
CA ALA A 478 -4.91 -11.93 31.15
C ALA A 478 -4.51 -11.16 32.42
N ILE A 479 -5.28 -11.33 33.50
CA ILE A 479 -5.00 -10.70 34.79
C ILE A 479 -4.33 -11.73 35.69
N PHE A 480 -3.04 -11.56 35.95
CA PHE A 480 -2.25 -12.50 36.75
C PHE A 480 -1.42 -11.75 37.79
N LYS A 481 -1.59 -12.10 39.08
CA LYS A 481 -0.92 -11.43 40.22
C LYS A 481 -1.06 -9.90 40.21
N GLY A 482 -2.23 -9.39 39.81
CA GLY A 482 -2.51 -7.95 39.74
C GLY A 482 -1.83 -7.21 38.58
N GLN A 483 -1.24 -7.94 37.62
CA GLN A 483 -0.63 -7.39 36.41
C GLN A 483 -1.43 -7.80 35.17
N TYR A 484 -1.33 -6.98 34.12
CA TYR A 484 -2.06 -7.14 32.86
C TYR A 484 -1.14 -7.66 31.77
N TYR A 485 -1.52 -8.78 31.14
CA TYR A 485 -0.78 -9.39 30.05
C TYR A 485 -1.68 -9.60 28.83
N VAL A 486 -1.10 -9.51 27.64
CA VAL A 486 -1.78 -9.98 26.44
C VAL A 486 -1.92 -11.51 26.51
N SER A 487 -3.17 -11.98 26.48
CA SER A 487 -3.53 -13.39 26.67
C SER A 487 -3.20 -14.27 25.45
N PHE A 488 -2.83 -13.67 24.31
CA PHE A 488 -2.60 -14.37 23.06
C PHE A 488 -1.14 -14.84 22.88
N PRO A 489 -0.91 -15.88 22.07
CA PRO A 489 0.41 -16.27 21.58
C PRO A 489 1.16 -15.10 20.94
N PRO A 490 2.47 -14.93 21.21
CA PRO A 490 3.17 -13.66 20.94
C PRO A 490 3.76 -13.52 19.52
N VAL A 491 3.70 -14.53 18.64
CA VAL A 491 4.35 -14.40 17.31
C VAL A 491 3.78 -13.26 16.47
N PRO A 492 2.46 -12.97 16.47
CA PRO A 492 1.93 -11.81 15.75
C PRO A 492 2.44 -10.45 16.26
N THR A 493 3.02 -10.39 17.47
CA THR A 493 3.71 -9.20 17.99
C THR A 493 5.03 -8.94 17.28
N ILE A 494 5.69 -9.94 16.70
CA ILE A 494 7.02 -9.77 16.08
C ILE A 494 6.97 -8.76 14.90
N PRO A 495 6.04 -8.88 13.93
CA PRO A 495 5.89 -7.85 12.89
C PRO A 495 5.62 -6.46 13.46
N GLN A 496 4.83 -6.37 14.52
CA GLN A 496 4.48 -5.10 15.17
C GLN A 496 5.66 -4.48 15.89
N PHE A 497 6.47 -5.28 16.58
CA PHE A 497 7.70 -4.88 17.23
C PHE A 497 8.69 -4.26 16.25
N LEU A 498 8.82 -4.83 15.05
CA LEU A 498 9.68 -4.29 13.99
C LEU A 498 9.15 -2.97 13.41
N LEU A 499 7.84 -2.73 13.47
CA LEU A 499 7.17 -1.55 12.92
C LEU A 499 6.91 -0.46 13.98
N TYR A 500 6.95 -0.79 15.26
CA TYR A 500 6.66 0.13 16.36
C TYR A 500 7.56 1.39 16.36
N PRO A 501 8.89 1.33 16.10
CA PRO A 501 9.73 2.54 16.04
C PRO A 501 9.32 3.54 14.94
N PHE A 502 8.66 3.01 13.91
CA PHE A 502 8.32 3.72 12.69
C PHE A 502 6.92 4.33 12.77
N PHE A 503 5.97 3.60 13.35
CA PHE A 503 4.55 3.97 13.37
C PHE A 503 3.98 4.22 14.77
N GLY A 504 4.71 3.83 15.82
CA GLY A 504 4.23 3.81 17.20
C GLY A 504 2.99 2.92 17.35
N GLU A 505 2.07 3.35 18.21
CA GLU A 505 0.76 2.70 18.39
C GLU A 505 -0.10 2.72 17.10
N GLY A 506 0.20 3.61 16.14
CA GLY A 506 -0.50 3.70 14.85
C GLY A 506 0.01 2.75 13.77
N THR A 507 0.53 1.57 14.14
CA THR A 507 1.07 0.57 13.18
C THR A 507 -0.04 0.06 12.25
N PRO A 508 0.14 0.02 10.91
CA PRO A 508 -0.95 -0.24 9.96
C PRO A 508 -1.35 -1.73 9.89
N ASN A 509 -2.02 -2.23 10.92
CA ASN A 509 -2.36 -3.64 11.09
C ASN A 509 -3.42 -4.16 10.10
N HIS A 510 -4.31 -3.30 9.60
CA HIS A 510 -5.24 -3.62 8.51
C HIS A 510 -4.48 -4.00 7.22
N PHE A 511 -3.47 -3.20 6.87
CA PHE A 511 -2.58 -3.49 5.76
C PHE A 511 -1.82 -4.81 5.97
N LEU A 512 -1.26 -5.03 7.16
CA LEU A 512 -0.54 -6.28 7.48
C LEU A 512 -1.42 -7.52 7.23
N ASN A 513 -2.66 -7.51 7.73
CA ASN A 513 -3.58 -8.63 7.54
C ASN A 513 -3.90 -8.88 6.07
N SER A 514 -4.25 -7.84 5.32
CA SER A 514 -4.47 -7.98 3.87
C SER A 514 -3.21 -8.47 3.14
N ALA A 515 -2.01 -8.03 3.54
CA ALA A 515 -0.75 -8.45 2.94
C ALA A 515 -0.48 -9.94 3.21
N TYR A 516 -0.70 -10.44 4.43
CA TYR A 516 -0.56 -11.87 4.75
C TYR A 516 -1.53 -12.73 3.93
N THR A 517 -2.77 -12.26 3.74
CA THR A 517 -3.76 -12.95 2.92
C THR A 517 -3.38 -12.96 1.43
N ILE A 518 -2.92 -11.82 0.88
CA ILE A 518 -2.45 -11.72 -0.51
C ILE A 518 -1.24 -12.63 -0.73
N LEU A 519 -0.29 -12.66 0.21
CA LEU A 519 0.88 -13.54 0.14
C LEU A 519 0.46 -15.02 0.18
N SER A 520 -0.50 -15.38 1.02
CA SER A 520 -1.04 -16.74 1.08
C SER A 520 -1.68 -17.16 -0.23
N PHE A 521 -2.49 -16.28 -0.83
CA PHE A 521 -3.10 -16.52 -2.14
C PHE A 521 -2.05 -16.63 -3.25
N ALA A 522 -1.04 -15.75 -3.26
CA ALA A 522 0.03 -15.78 -4.24
C ALA A 522 0.85 -17.07 -4.15
N LEU A 523 1.17 -17.51 -2.93
CA LEU A 523 1.89 -18.75 -2.66
C LEU A 523 1.10 -19.98 -3.12
N LEU A 524 -0.20 -20.06 -2.77
CA LEU A 524 -1.08 -21.14 -3.21
C LEU A 524 -1.26 -21.16 -4.73
N SER A 525 -1.48 -20.00 -5.33
CA SER A 525 -1.58 -19.88 -6.77
C SER A 525 -0.30 -20.36 -7.44
N PHE A 526 0.87 -20.03 -6.88
CA PHE A 526 2.15 -20.49 -7.42
C PHE A 526 2.30 -22.00 -7.29
N TRP A 527 1.82 -22.56 -6.17
CA TRP A 527 1.91 -23.98 -5.88
C TRP A 527 0.98 -24.81 -6.79
N PHE A 528 -0.26 -24.39 -6.99
CA PHE A 528 -1.28 -25.13 -7.73
C PHE A 528 -1.39 -24.79 -9.20
N ASN A 529 -0.99 -23.57 -9.61
CA ASN A 529 -1.22 -23.07 -10.95
C ASN A 529 -0.01 -22.43 -11.63
N PRO A 530 1.11 -23.16 -11.78
CA PRO A 530 2.31 -22.64 -12.43
C PRO A 530 2.10 -22.25 -13.90
N GLN A 531 1.00 -22.72 -14.53
CA GLN A 531 0.66 -22.45 -15.93
C GLN A 531 -0.48 -21.42 -16.09
N ALA A 532 -0.96 -20.79 -15.02
CA ALA A 532 -2.04 -19.80 -15.04
C ALA A 532 -3.36 -20.27 -15.72
N GLN A 533 -3.69 -21.56 -15.63
CA GLN A 533 -4.95 -22.10 -16.12
C GLN A 533 -6.10 -21.78 -15.16
N LEU A 534 -7.21 -21.23 -15.66
CA LEU A 534 -8.33 -20.75 -14.82
C LEU A 534 -8.82 -21.79 -13.81
N LYS A 535 -8.98 -23.06 -14.24
CA LYS A 535 -9.48 -24.15 -13.39
C LYS A 535 -8.54 -24.48 -12.21
N GLN A 536 -7.25 -24.20 -12.33
CA GLN A 536 -6.27 -24.45 -11.27
C GLN A 536 -6.27 -23.35 -10.19
N PHE A 537 -6.99 -22.22 -10.40
CA PHE A 537 -7.24 -21.23 -9.36
C PHE A 537 -8.36 -21.62 -8.39
N CYS A 538 -9.09 -22.72 -8.62
CA CYS A 538 -10.18 -23.13 -7.73
C CYS A 538 -9.71 -23.34 -6.28
N VAL A 539 -8.55 -23.98 -6.04
CA VAL A 539 -8.02 -24.20 -4.69
C VAL A 539 -7.54 -22.92 -4.04
N PRO A 540 -6.64 -22.10 -4.66
CA PRO A 540 -6.25 -20.81 -4.09
C PRO A 540 -7.44 -19.91 -3.79
N LEU A 541 -8.42 -19.87 -4.70
CA LEU A 541 -9.62 -19.06 -4.53
C LEU A 541 -10.47 -19.58 -3.36
N ALA A 542 -10.84 -20.86 -3.35
CA ALA A 542 -11.65 -21.45 -2.28
C ALA A 542 -10.96 -21.43 -0.91
N ALA A 543 -9.63 -21.55 -0.87
CA ALA A 543 -8.85 -21.57 0.36
C ALA A 543 -8.70 -20.19 1.00
N VAL A 544 -8.66 -19.13 0.19
CA VAL A 544 -8.36 -17.78 0.67
C VAL A 544 -9.59 -16.90 0.60
N PHE A 545 -9.96 -16.41 -0.60
CA PHE A 545 -11.04 -15.43 -0.73
C PHE A 545 -12.44 -16.03 -0.73
N GLY A 546 -12.55 -17.33 -1.06
CA GLY A 546 -13.77 -18.10 -0.94
C GLY A 546 -13.99 -18.72 0.44
N SER A 547 -13.18 -18.33 1.43
CA SER A 547 -13.24 -18.79 2.82
C SER A 547 -13.45 -17.61 3.77
N ASN A 548 -13.74 -17.90 5.05
CA ASN A 548 -13.88 -16.86 6.07
C ASN A 548 -12.62 -16.00 6.24
N LEU A 549 -11.48 -16.42 5.70
CA LEU A 549 -10.24 -15.65 5.69
C LEU A 549 -10.40 -14.29 5.00
N LEU A 550 -11.33 -14.14 4.03
CA LEU A 550 -11.62 -12.84 3.41
C LEU A 550 -12.11 -11.83 4.46
N ALA A 551 -13.17 -12.17 5.21
CA ALA A 551 -13.73 -11.28 6.23
C ALA A 551 -12.72 -10.99 7.35
N VAL A 552 -11.95 -12.01 7.75
CA VAL A 552 -10.86 -11.89 8.75
C VAL A 552 -9.76 -10.94 8.26
N SER A 553 -9.45 -10.92 6.96
CA SER A 553 -8.34 -10.12 6.41
C SER A 553 -8.57 -8.60 6.39
N LEU A 554 -9.81 -8.15 6.60
CA LEU A 554 -10.18 -6.72 6.49
C LEU A 554 -9.98 -5.94 7.79
N ASN A 555 -9.73 -6.61 8.92
CA ASN A 555 -9.57 -5.97 10.22
C ASN A 555 -8.29 -6.40 10.91
N GLY A 556 -7.53 -5.44 11.43
CA GLY A 556 -6.27 -5.66 12.14
C GLY A 556 -6.40 -6.00 13.63
N GLY A 557 -7.55 -6.45 14.12
CA GLY A 557 -7.72 -6.84 15.52
C GLY A 557 -6.92 -8.09 15.88
N VAL A 558 -6.63 -8.27 17.18
CA VAL A 558 -5.74 -9.33 17.71
C VAL A 558 -6.14 -10.73 17.23
N TRP A 559 -7.43 -11.07 17.27
CA TRP A 559 -7.92 -12.39 16.86
C TRP A 559 -7.63 -12.67 15.39
N PHE A 560 -7.87 -11.67 14.54
CA PHE A 560 -7.75 -11.81 13.10
C PHE A 560 -6.30 -11.86 12.65
N GLN A 561 -5.43 -11.01 13.23
CA GLN A 561 -3.99 -11.06 12.95
C GLN A 561 -3.40 -12.44 13.24
N ALA A 562 -3.74 -13.03 14.39
CA ALA A 562 -3.28 -14.36 14.75
C ALA A 562 -3.68 -15.42 13.72
N GLN A 563 -4.94 -15.37 13.26
CA GLN A 563 -5.48 -16.34 12.30
C GLN A 563 -4.86 -16.20 10.91
N VAL A 564 -4.79 -14.99 10.34
CA VAL A 564 -4.22 -14.80 9.00
C VAL A 564 -2.74 -15.18 8.97
N LEU A 565 -1.99 -14.78 10.00
CA LEU A 565 -0.57 -15.07 10.08
C LEU A 565 -0.30 -16.57 10.31
N ALA A 566 -1.10 -17.24 11.14
CA ALA A 566 -1.04 -18.70 11.30
C ALA A 566 -1.32 -19.41 9.97
N PHE A 567 -2.35 -19.00 9.24
CA PHE A 567 -2.70 -19.56 7.93
C PHE A 567 -1.54 -19.45 6.94
N LEU A 568 -0.93 -18.25 6.81
CA LEU A 568 0.22 -18.02 5.94
C LEU A 568 1.39 -18.94 6.30
N PHE A 569 1.70 -19.05 7.59
CA PHE A 569 2.80 -19.89 8.06
C PHE A 569 2.52 -21.39 7.90
N THR A 570 1.32 -21.88 8.15
CA THR A 570 0.98 -23.30 7.92
C THR A 570 1.02 -23.66 6.44
N ILE A 571 0.49 -22.80 5.54
CA ILE A 571 0.63 -23.01 4.09
C ILE A 571 2.10 -22.99 3.67
N SER A 572 2.89 -22.05 4.19
CA SER A 572 4.33 -21.96 3.91
C SER A 572 5.07 -23.21 4.38
N ALA A 573 4.72 -23.72 5.58
CA ALA A 573 5.27 -24.95 6.11
C ALA A 573 5.03 -26.12 5.16
N PHE A 574 3.78 -26.34 4.73
CA PHE A 574 3.45 -27.42 3.80
C PHE A 574 4.05 -27.24 2.40
N PHE A 575 4.11 -26.01 1.91
CA PHE A 575 4.75 -25.70 0.64
C PHE A 575 6.25 -26.09 0.67
N PHE A 576 6.99 -25.66 1.70
CA PHE A 576 8.40 -26.01 1.84
C PHE A 576 8.61 -27.49 2.16
N ALA A 577 7.69 -28.12 2.90
CA ALA A 577 7.73 -29.55 3.19
C ALA A 577 7.71 -30.38 1.90
N VAL A 578 6.81 -30.06 0.99
CA VAL A 578 6.72 -30.72 -0.31
C VAL A 578 7.95 -30.44 -1.18
N LYS A 579 8.51 -29.22 -1.12
CA LYS A 579 9.70 -28.85 -1.89
C LYS A 579 11.01 -29.43 -1.34
N SER A 580 11.00 -29.98 -0.13
CA SER A 580 12.18 -30.60 0.48
C SER A 580 12.74 -31.78 -0.30
N GLN A 581 11.92 -32.44 -1.13
CA GLN A 581 12.35 -33.55 -2.01
C GLN A 581 13.64 -33.26 -2.78
N ASN A 582 13.83 -32.01 -3.20
CA ASN A 582 14.99 -31.62 -4.01
C ASN A 582 15.96 -30.69 -3.26
N ARG A 583 15.66 -30.32 -2.00
CA ARG A 583 16.34 -29.22 -1.28
C ARG A 583 16.27 -29.43 0.24
N PRO A 584 17.31 -29.99 0.88
CA PRO A 584 17.34 -30.22 2.34
C PRO A 584 17.09 -28.96 3.19
N TRP A 585 17.58 -27.79 2.76
CA TRP A 585 17.31 -26.53 3.46
C TRP A 585 15.82 -26.17 3.56
N ALA A 586 14.97 -26.66 2.65
CA ALA A 586 13.54 -26.39 2.69
C ALA A 586 12.85 -27.10 3.87
N MET A 587 13.43 -28.17 4.41
CA MET A 587 12.93 -28.84 5.62
C MET A 587 13.05 -27.91 6.83
N HIS A 588 14.19 -27.21 6.96
CA HIS A 588 14.42 -26.22 8.00
C HIS A 588 13.41 -25.08 7.94
N LEU A 589 13.19 -24.53 6.74
CA LEU A 589 12.23 -23.45 6.55
C LEU A 589 10.80 -23.90 6.80
N SER A 590 10.47 -25.13 6.42
CA SER A 590 9.17 -25.75 6.72
C SER A 590 8.92 -25.89 8.22
N ALA A 591 9.91 -26.42 8.95
CA ALA A 591 9.85 -26.58 10.40
C ALA A 591 9.77 -25.22 11.13
N LEU A 592 10.55 -24.24 10.68
CA LEU A 592 10.49 -22.85 11.17
C LEU A 592 9.09 -22.26 10.98
N CYS A 593 8.52 -22.37 9.78
CA CYS A 593 7.18 -21.86 9.49
C CYS A 593 6.11 -22.52 10.39
N LEU A 594 6.15 -23.84 10.58
CA LEU A 594 5.17 -24.50 11.44
C LEU A 594 5.31 -24.06 12.90
N ALA A 595 6.54 -23.90 13.40
CA ALA A 595 6.79 -23.41 14.76
C ALA A 595 6.28 -21.97 14.96
N LEU A 596 6.45 -21.11 13.96
CA LEU A 596 5.86 -19.77 13.97
C LEU A 596 4.32 -19.82 13.91
N ALA A 597 3.73 -20.74 13.14
CA ALA A 597 2.29 -20.95 13.10
C ALA A 597 1.72 -21.37 14.47
N VAL A 598 2.41 -22.27 15.19
CA VAL A 598 2.08 -22.66 16.57
C VAL A 598 2.11 -21.45 17.51
N GLY A 599 3.12 -20.60 17.37
CA GLY A 599 3.22 -19.36 18.14
C GLY A 599 2.21 -18.27 17.76
N CYS A 600 1.39 -18.48 16.72
CA CYS A 600 0.21 -17.69 16.41
C CYS A 600 -1.08 -18.38 16.91
N ARG A 601 -1.21 -19.69 16.65
CA ARG A 601 -2.37 -20.55 16.95
C ARG A 601 -1.86 -21.92 17.43
N PRO A 602 -1.85 -22.23 18.74
CA PRO A 602 -1.17 -23.40 19.30
C PRO A 602 -1.64 -24.74 18.72
N PHE A 603 -2.91 -24.85 18.33
CA PHE A 603 -3.47 -26.05 17.72
C PHE A 603 -2.86 -26.42 16.36
N GLN A 604 -2.11 -25.52 15.71
CA GLN A 604 -1.34 -25.87 14.52
C GLN A 604 -0.29 -26.97 14.78
N LEU A 605 0.04 -27.25 16.05
CA LEU A 605 0.97 -28.31 16.44
C LEU A 605 0.50 -29.71 15.99
N VAL A 606 -0.80 -29.93 15.85
CA VAL A 606 -1.37 -31.23 15.41
C VAL A 606 -0.90 -31.65 14.01
N TYR A 607 -0.38 -30.73 13.20
CA TYR A 607 0.15 -31.00 11.87
C TYR A 607 1.63 -31.43 11.87
N PHE A 608 2.31 -31.35 13.00
CA PHE A 608 3.73 -31.72 13.13
C PHE A 608 4.01 -33.20 12.80
N PRO A 609 3.19 -34.20 13.21
CA PRO A 609 3.41 -35.59 12.84
C PRO A 609 3.34 -35.83 11.33
N ALA A 610 2.39 -35.19 10.63
CA ALA A 610 2.30 -35.27 9.17
C ALA A 610 3.55 -34.69 8.51
N LEU A 611 4.10 -33.61 9.06
CA LEU A 611 5.32 -33.00 8.57
C LEU A 611 6.55 -33.90 8.74
N LEU A 612 6.72 -34.48 9.93
CA LEU A 612 7.79 -35.44 10.21
C LEU A 612 7.72 -36.66 9.29
N TRP A 613 6.52 -37.16 9.00
CA TRP A 613 6.36 -38.25 8.04
C TRP A 613 6.82 -37.86 6.64
N ILE A 614 6.46 -36.66 6.16
CA ILE A 614 6.91 -36.16 4.84
C ILE A 614 8.44 -36.09 4.78
N PHE A 615 9.06 -35.58 5.85
CA PHE A 615 10.51 -35.52 5.97
C PHE A 615 11.17 -36.91 5.94
N ALA A 616 10.66 -37.84 6.74
CA ALA A 616 11.16 -39.22 6.79
C ALA A 616 11.00 -39.94 5.44
N TYR A 617 9.84 -39.76 4.78
CA TYR A 617 9.58 -40.33 3.46
C TYR A 617 10.57 -39.82 2.41
N HIS A 618 10.90 -38.52 2.42
CA HIS A 618 11.87 -37.93 1.49
C HIS A 618 13.30 -38.37 1.78
N LEU A 619 13.74 -38.37 3.05
CA LEU A 619 15.08 -38.83 3.42
C LEU A 619 15.30 -40.31 3.03
N GLY A 620 14.29 -41.17 3.21
CA GLY A 620 14.34 -42.57 2.79
C GLY A 620 14.41 -42.78 1.27
N HIS A 621 13.90 -41.85 0.46
CA HIS A 621 14.00 -41.92 -1.01
C HIS A 621 15.29 -41.31 -1.56
N ILE A 622 15.84 -40.28 -0.90
CA ILE A 622 17.15 -39.69 -1.26
C ILE A 622 18.27 -40.73 -1.08
N GLY A 623 18.23 -41.52 0.00
CA GLY A 623 19.18 -42.63 0.22
C GLY A 623 19.16 -43.72 -0.85
N ASN A 624 18.06 -43.86 -1.61
CA ASN A 624 17.92 -44.83 -2.70
C ASN A 624 18.26 -44.26 -4.10
N ALA A 625 18.35 -42.92 -4.26
CA ALA A 625 18.54 -42.26 -5.55
C ALA A 625 19.96 -41.66 -5.75
N ALA A 626 20.75 -41.51 -4.69
CA ALA A 626 22.16 -41.13 -4.81
C ALA A 626 23.03 -42.35 -5.17
N PRO A 627 24.05 -42.22 -6.05
CA PRO A 627 25.05 -43.28 -6.19
C PRO A 627 25.68 -43.49 -4.81
N LYS A 628 25.71 -44.74 -4.34
CA LYS A 628 26.39 -45.13 -3.10
C LYS A 628 27.89 -44.84 -3.23
N THR A 629 28.32 -43.61 -3.05
CA THR A 629 29.72 -43.31 -2.81
C THR A 629 30.03 -43.73 -1.39
N LYS A 630 30.49 -44.98 -1.24
CA LYS A 630 31.12 -45.46 -0.01
C LYS A 630 32.29 -44.52 0.31
N THR A 631 32.16 -43.72 1.35
CA THR A 631 33.34 -43.20 2.05
C THR A 631 34.06 -44.39 2.71
N PRO A 632 35.39 -44.33 2.91
CA PRO A 632 36.20 -45.47 3.37
C PRO A 632 35.80 -46.03 4.75
N GLU A 633 34.91 -45.36 5.48
CA GLU A 633 34.52 -45.68 6.86
C GLU A 633 33.06 -46.15 7.01
N GLY A 634 32.32 -46.38 5.93
CA GLY A 634 31.03 -47.09 5.99
C GLY A 634 29.88 -46.37 6.71
N ARG A 635 29.90 -45.03 6.81
CA ARG A 635 28.77 -44.23 7.32
C ARG A 635 27.96 -43.62 6.17
N GLU A 636 26.65 -43.87 6.19
CA GLU A 636 25.67 -43.21 5.31
C GLU A 636 25.42 -41.79 5.84
N ASP A 637 25.82 -40.75 5.09
CA ASP A 637 25.59 -39.33 5.42
C ASP A 637 24.14 -38.91 5.11
N ALA A 638 23.15 -39.53 5.77
CA ALA A 638 21.83 -38.95 5.89
C ALA A 638 21.88 -37.87 6.98
N GLU A 639 21.60 -36.59 6.64
CA GLU A 639 21.41 -35.56 7.67
C GLU A 639 20.36 -36.07 8.68
N PRO A 640 20.70 -36.21 9.97
CA PRO A 640 19.78 -36.78 10.94
C PRO A 640 18.53 -35.90 11.03
N LEU A 641 17.34 -36.52 11.03
CA LEU A 641 16.04 -35.85 11.18
C LEU A 641 16.02 -34.81 12.33
N GLN A 642 16.88 -35.03 13.33
CA GLN A 642 17.12 -34.18 14.50
C GLN A 642 17.60 -32.77 14.15
N GLN A 643 18.36 -32.55 13.08
CA GLN A 643 18.86 -31.22 12.69
C GLN A 643 17.73 -30.27 12.27
N PHE A 644 16.65 -30.81 11.68
CA PHE A 644 15.48 -30.01 11.30
C PHE A 644 14.60 -29.62 12.49
N LEU A 645 14.86 -30.17 13.68
CA LEU A 645 14.16 -29.82 14.93
C LEU A 645 14.74 -28.57 15.61
N ILE A 646 15.90 -28.07 15.17
CA ILE A 646 16.57 -26.91 15.77
C ILE A 646 15.63 -25.71 15.85
N PHE A 647 14.99 -25.32 14.73
CA PHE A 647 14.10 -24.16 14.71
C PHE A 647 12.83 -24.36 15.58
N PRO A 648 12.11 -25.49 15.50
CA PRO A 648 11.02 -25.78 16.43
C PRO A 648 11.43 -25.75 17.91
N ILE A 649 12.59 -26.31 18.26
CA ILE A 649 13.10 -26.31 19.64
C ILE A 649 13.42 -24.90 20.10
N LEU A 650 14.09 -24.10 19.27
CA LEU A 650 14.43 -22.71 19.60
C LEU A 650 13.19 -21.85 19.78
N ILE A 651 12.22 -21.93 18.86
CA ILE A 651 10.98 -21.16 18.95
C ILE A 651 10.12 -21.67 20.11
N GLY A 652 9.95 -22.98 20.27
CA GLY A 652 9.21 -23.56 21.38
C GLY A 652 9.83 -23.20 22.73
N GLY A 653 11.16 -23.23 22.83
CA GLY A 653 11.92 -22.80 24.01
C GLY A 653 11.75 -21.31 24.30
N ALA A 654 11.80 -20.45 23.28
CA ALA A 654 11.56 -19.01 23.44
C ALA A 654 10.13 -18.71 23.91
N LEU A 655 9.12 -19.40 23.35
CA LEU A 655 7.72 -19.28 23.77
C LEU A 655 7.55 -19.76 25.21
N ALA A 656 8.11 -20.92 25.56
CA ALA A 656 8.07 -21.48 26.90
C ALA A 656 8.75 -20.55 27.93
N TRP A 657 9.91 -20.00 27.59
CA TRP A 657 10.62 -19.03 28.42
C TRP A 657 9.78 -17.76 28.65
N TYR A 658 9.20 -17.21 27.58
CA TYR A 658 8.37 -16.02 27.67
C TYR A 658 7.08 -16.27 28.49
N ASN A 659 6.47 -17.44 28.35
CA ASN A 659 5.31 -17.85 29.16
C ASN A 659 5.69 -18.04 30.64
N TRP A 660 6.86 -18.62 30.92
CA TRP A 660 7.39 -18.74 32.29
C TRP A 660 7.59 -17.36 32.94
N LEU A 661 8.14 -16.37 32.20
CA LEU A 661 8.28 -15.00 32.69
C LEU A 661 6.95 -14.31 32.99
N ARG A 662 5.88 -14.61 32.24
CA ARG A 662 4.55 -13.99 32.43
C ARG A 662 3.71 -14.68 33.49
N PHE A 663 3.69 -16.01 33.49
CA PHE A 663 2.71 -16.81 34.25
C PHE A 663 3.36 -17.83 35.19
N GLY A 664 4.69 -17.96 35.20
CA GLY A 664 5.40 -18.98 35.96
C GLY A 664 5.22 -20.41 35.41
N ASN A 665 4.56 -20.56 34.26
CA ASN A 665 4.30 -21.85 33.63
C ASN A 665 4.67 -21.78 32.13
N PRO A 666 5.58 -22.65 31.63
CA PRO A 666 6.02 -22.61 30.24
C PRO A 666 4.94 -22.94 29.20
N ILE A 667 3.89 -23.67 29.58
CA ILE A 667 2.81 -24.08 28.66
C ILE A 667 1.57 -23.19 28.74
N GLU A 668 1.53 -22.21 29.64
CA GLU A 668 0.40 -21.30 29.82
C GLU A 668 0.54 -20.05 28.94
N PHE A 669 -0.44 -19.79 28.08
CA PHE A 669 -0.45 -18.63 27.18
C PHE A 669 -1.20 -17.42 27.73
N GLY A 670 -2.01 -17.62 28.79
CA GLY A 670 -2.69 -16.57 29.54
C GLY A 670 -4.22 -16.62 29.42
N HIS A 671 -4.78 -17.39 28.48
CA HIS A 671 -6.24 -17.46 28.28
C HIS A 671 -6.97 -17.95 29.53
N ASN A 672 -6.41 -18.88 30.32
CA ASN A 672 -7.03 -19.34 31.57
C ASN A 672 -7.21 -18.22 32.62
N TYR A 673 -6.51 -17.09 32.46
CA TYR A 673 -6.63 -15.92 33.33
C TYR A 673 -7.59 -14.85 32.82
N LEU A 674 -8.36 -15.14 31.76
CA LEU A 674 -9.42 -14.26 31.29
C LEU A 674 -10.64 -14.35 32.24
N PRO A 675 -11.28 -13.23 32.60
CA PRO A 675 -12.45 -13.23 33.49
C PRO A 675 -13.61 -14.08 32.98
N GLU A 676 -13.77 -14.24 31.66
CA GLU A 676 -14.82 -15.09 31.08
C GLU A 676 -14.62 -16.59 31.36
N PHE A 677 -13.38 -17.09 31.40
CA PHE A 677 -13.10 -18.51 31.64
C PHE A 677 -12.94 -18.83 33.12
N GLN A 678 -12.48 -17.88 33.93
CA GLN A 678 -12.49 -18.04 35.39
C GLN A 678 -13.92 -18.16 35.97
N ARG A 679 -14.91 -17.58 35.29
CA ARG A 679 -16.34 -17.67 35.68
C ARG A 679 -17.06 -18.89 35.11
N ALA A 680 -16.43 -19.63 34.18
CA ALA A 680 -17.04 -20.81 33.58
C ALA A 680 -16.85 -22.05 34.47
N THR A 681 -17.92 -22.81 34.71
CA THR A 681 -17.90 -23.98 35.61
C THR A 681 -16.96 -25.09 35.13
N GLU A 682 -16.85 -25.30 33.81
CA GLU A 682 -15.99 -26.32 33.21
C GLU A 682 -14.69 -25.73 32.62
N GLY A 683 -14.38 -24.46 32.95
CA GLY A 683 -13.19 -23.77 32.43
C GLY A 683 -13.23 -23.48 30.92
N GLN A 684 -12.03 -23.31 30.34
CA GLN A 684 -11.88 -22.94 28.93
C GLN A 684 -12.19 -24.10 27.95
N PHE A 685 -11.77 -25.32 28.30
CA PHE A 685 -11.92 -26.51 27.46
C PHE A 685 -12.61 -27.63 28.24
N SER A 686 -13.69 -28.17 27.68
CA SER A 686 -14.39 -29.34 28.21
C SER A 686 -15.07 -30.15 27.11
N LEU A 687 -15.10 -31.47 27.28
CA LEU A 687 -15.83 -32.36 26.36
C LEU A 687 -17.34 -32.18 26.46
N SER A 688 -17.85 -31.59 27.54
CA SER A 688 -19.28 -31.28 27.70
C SER A 688 -19.78 -30.26 26.67
N TYR A 689 -18.89 -29.41 26.14
CA TYR A 689 -19.23 -28.41 25.13
C TYR A 689 -19.36 -28.98 23.70
N VAL A 690 -18.82 -30.17 23.45
CA VAL A 690 -18.72 -30.74 22.11
C VAL A 690 -20.08 -30.94 21.44
N PRO A 691 -21.11 -31.56 22.08
CA PRO A 691 -22.39 -31.78 21.42
C PRO A 691 -23.06 -30.49 20.96
N GLU A 692 -23.04 -29.45 21.81
CA GLU A 692 -23.66 -28.16 21.49
C GLU A 692 -22.88 -27.44 20.38
N ASN A 693 -21.56 -27.43 20.44
CA ASN A 693 -20.71 -26.79 19.45
C ASN A 693 -20.76 -27.48 18.07
N ILE A 694 -20.99 -28.79 18.02
CA ILE A 694 -21.30 -29.48 16.76
C ILE A 694 -22.58 -28.92 16.15
N MET A 695 -23.66 -28.83 16.93
CA MET A 695 -24.94 -28.29 16.46
C MET A 695 -24.82 -26.84 15.97
N ARG A 696 -24.10 -25.99 16.71
CA ARG A 696 -23.81 -24.61 16.33
C ARG A 696 -23.01 -24.54 15.02
N SER A 697 -22.03 -25.42 14.84
CA SER A 697 -21.20 -25.49 13.63
C SER A 697 -21.92 -26.00 12.37
N LEU A 698 -23.13 -26.56 12.53
CA LEU A 698 -24.00 -27.06 11.44
C LEU A 698 -25.24 -26.17 11.21
N ARG A 699 -25.40 -25.08 11.98
CA ARG A 699 -26.53 -24.15 11.86
C ARG A 699 -26.55 -23.45 10.51
N LEU A 700 -27.71 -23.47 9.84
CA LEU A 700 -27.95 -22.73 8.60
C LEU A 700 -28.13 -21.21 8.85
N PRO A 701 -27.80 -20.35 7.87
CA PRO A 701 -28.17 -18.94 7.94
C PRO A 701 -29.70 -18.78 7.93
N SER A 702 -30.17 -17.72 8.58
CA SER A 702 -31.58 -17.32 8.58
C SER A 702 -31.86 -16.28 7.50
N PHE A 703 -33.13 -16.07 7.15
CA PHE A 703 -33.54 -14.99 6.25
C PHE A 703 -34.14 -13.82 7.04
N THR A 704 -33.82 -12.59 6.65
CA THR A 704 -34.51 -11.39 7.14
C THR A 704 -35.91 -11.28 6.53
N PRO A 705 -36.84 -10.53 7.14
CA PRO A 705 -38.17 -10.30 6.57
C PRO A 705 -38.15 -9.74 5.13
N GLU A 706 -37.09 -9.00 4.78
CA GLU A 706 -36.87 -8.39 3.47
C GLU A 706 -36.24 -9.37 2.45
N GLY A 707 -35.99 -10.62 2.84
CA GLY A 707 -35.43 -11.67 1.98
C GLY A 707 -33.89 -11.70 1.90
N GLY A 708 -33.20 -10.92 2.74
CA GLY A 708 -31.74 -10.95 2.89
C GLY A 708 -31.24 -12.11 3.75
N LEU A 709 -29.93 -12.40 3.70
CA LEU A 709 -29.33 -13.47 4.50
C LEU A 709 -28.81 -12.89 5.82
N SER A 710 -29.34 -13.38 6.93
CA SER A 710 -28.87 -13.03 8.27
C SER A 710 -28.02 -14.14 8.87
N PHE A 711 -26.86 -13.74 9.39
CA PHE A 711 -25.95 -14.64 10.08
C PHE A 711 -25.97 -14.37 11.60
N PRO A 712 -25.74 -15.40 12.41
CA PRO A 712 -25.47 -15.22 13.83
C PRO A 712 -24.07 -14.65 14.04
N ARG A 713 -23.97 -13.59 14.85
CA ARG A 713 -22.69 -12.94 15.18
C ARG A 713 -21.82 -13.75 16.14
N MET A 714 -22.39 -14.72 16.84
CA MET A 714 -21.72 -15.60 17.82
C MET A 714 -21.83 -17.06 17.39
N ASP A 715 -20.80 -17.85 17.69
CA ASP A 715 -20.74 -19.31 17.52
C ASP A 715 -20.94 -19.86 16.09
N GLY A 716 -20.99 -18.98 15.08
CA GLY A 716 -20.83 -19.32 13.67
C GLY A 716 -22.02 -19.98 12.97
N VAL A 717 -21.80 -20.38 11.71
CA VAL A 717 -22.75 -21.11 10.85
C VAL A 717 -22.04 -22.28 10.15
N MET A 718 -22.83 -23.11 9.46
CA MET A 718 -22.42 -24.28 8.69
C MET A 718 -21.07 -24.11 7.99
N PHE A 719 -20.01 -24.70 8.56
CA PHE A 719 -18.63 -24.32 8.23
C PHE A 719 -18.24 -24.60 6.77
N PHE A 720 -18.78 -25.66 6.16
CA PHE A 720 -18.48 -26.04 4.77
C PHE A 720 -19.24 -25.19 3.74
N LEU A 721 -20.30 -24.48 4.15
CA LEU A 721 -21.01 -23.52 3.31
C LEU A 721 -20.12 -22.29 3.07
N VAL A 722 -19.53 -21.77 4.15
CA VAL A 722 -18.67 -20.59 4.12
C VAL A 722 -17.21 -20.91 3.81
N ASN A 723 -16.82 -22.19 3.84
CA ASN A 723 -15.50 -22.69 3.43
C ASN A 723 -15.67 -23.87 2.44
N PRO A 724 -16.01 -23.60 1.16
CA PRO A 724 -16.34 -24.63 0.17
C PRO A 724 -15.17 -25.54 -0.20
N ILE A 725 -13.95 -25.23 0.22
CA ILE A 725 -12.79 -26.12 0.02
C ILE A 725 -13.02 -27.50 0.67
N PHE A 726 -13.78 -27.58 1.76
CA PHE A 726 -14.16 -28.87 2.36
C PHE A 726 -15.13 -29.65 1.45
N LEU A 727 -16.03 -28.97 0.73
CA LEU A 727 -16.89 -29.59 -0.28
C LEU A 727 -16.08 -30.05 -1.50
N ILE A 728 -15.07 -29.26 -1.90
CA ILE A 728 -14.12 -29.68 -2.94
C ILE A 728 -13.37 -30.93 -2.48
N LEU A 729 -12.86 -30.99 -1.24
CA LEU A 729 -12.23 -32.19 -0.70
C LEU A 729 -13.17 -33.40 -0.74
N ALA A 730 -14.41 -33.23 -0.28
CA ALA A 730 -15.42 -34.30 -0.31
C ALA A 730 -15.62 -34.88 -1.72
N ARG A 731 -15.67 -34.02 -2.75
CA ARG A 731 -15.75 -34.43 -4.17
C ARG A 731 -14.51 -35.16 -4.67
N LYS A 732 -13.36 -34.99 -4.02
CA LYS A 732 -12.07 -35.58 -4.43
C LYS A 732 -11.62 -36.75 -3.55
N LEU A 733 -12.43 -37.18 -2.58
CA LEU A 733 -12.11 -38.33 -1.71
C LEU A 733 -11.83 -39.61 -2.51
N THR A 734 -12.53 -39.83 -3.63
CA THR A 734 -12.31 -40.99 -4.52
C THR A 734 -11.01 -40.91 -5.33
N GLN A 735 -10.36 -39.75 -5.35
CA GLN A 735 -9.09 -39.52 -6.05
C GLN A 735 -7.87 -39.67 -5.12
N LEU A 736 -8.09 -39.99 -3.83
CA LEU A 736 -7.00 -40.21 -2.90
C LEU A 736 -6.20 -41.45 -3.30
N LYS A 737 -4.89 -41.27 -3.41
CA LYS A 737 -3.98 -42.31 -3.86
C LYS A 737 -3.49 -43.16 -2.71
N ARG A 738 -3.44 -44.49 -2.93
CA ARG A 738 -2.89 -45.45 -1.98
C ARG A 738 -1.42 -45.17 -1.64
N GLU A 739 -0.63 -44.63 -2.57
CA GLU A 739 0.79 -44.29 -2.33
C GLU A 739 0.98 -43.27 -1.19
N PHE A 740 -0.03 -42.46 -0.88
CA PHE A 740 0.01 -41.44 0.18
C PHE A 740 -0.88 -41.78 1.37
N TRP A 741 -1.28 -43.05 1.55
CA TRP A 741 -2.27 -43.41 2.58
C TRP A 741 -1.86 -43.01 4.00
N GLN A 742 -0.57 -43.14 4.35
CA GLN A 742 -0.06 -42.83 5.69
C GLN A 742 -0.19 -41.33 6.00
N VAL A 743 0.32 -40.47 5.11
CA VAL A 743 0.20 -39.02 5.28
C VAL A 743 -1.23 -38.53 5.17
N ASN A 744 -2.04 -39.14 4.30
CA ASN A 744 -3.46 -38.84 4.22
C ASN A 744 -4.15 -39.15 5.55
N ALA A 745 -3.90 -40.32 6.15
CA ALA A 745 -4.44 -40.71 7.44
C ALA A 745 -3.99 -39.76 8.57
N LEU A 746 -2.71 -39.38 8.60
CA LEU A 746 -2.20 -38.40 9.56
C LEU A 746 -2.86 -37.03 9.40
N LEU A 747 -3.10 -36.57 8.17
CA LEU A 747 -3.77 -35.29 7.92
C LEU A 747 -5.25 -35.33 8.30
N PHE A 748 -5.97 -36.41 8.00
CA PHE A 748 -7.36 -36.58 8.44
C PHE A 748 -7.46 -36.67 9.97
N ALA A 749 -6.56 -37.41 10.62
CA ALA A 749 -6.49 -37.47 12.08
C ALA A 749 -6.19 -36.10 12.68
N ALA A 750 -5.23 -35.35 12.11
CA ALA A 750 -4.90 -34.00 12.54
C ALA A 750 -6.10 -33.04 12.39
N ILE A 751 -6.83 -33.09 11.27
CA ILE A 751 -8.06 -32.31 11.09
C ILE A 751 -9.11 -32.69 12.14
N ALA A 752 -9.34 -33.98 12.38
CA ALA A 752 -10.32 -34.45 13.37
C ALA A 752 -9.95 -34.02 14.80
N ILE A 753 -8.67 -34.13 15.18
CA ILE A 753 -8.17 -33.67 16.48
C ILE A 753 -8.35 -32.15 16.61
N HIS A 754 -8.02 -31.39 15.56
CA HIS A 754 -8.21 -29.93 15.57
C HIS A 754 -9.69 -29.55 15.70
N MET A 755 -10.60 -30.24 14.98
CA MET A 755 -12.05 -30.03 15.10
C MET A 755 -12.53 -30.34 16.51
N LEU A 756 -12.13 -31.48 17.09
CA LEU A 756 -12.50 -31.85 18.45
C LEU A 756 -11.99 -30.84 19.48
N ALA A 757 -10.74 -30.40 19.36
CA ALA A 757 -10.17 -29.36 20.22
C ALA A 757 -10.96 -28.05 20.12
N THR A 758 -11.38 -27.68 18.91
CA THR A 758 -12.18 -26.48 18.67
C THR A 758 -13.59 -26.61 19.27
N TRP A 759 -14.27 -27.74 19.08
CA TRP A 759 -15.58 -28.02 19.67
C TRP A 759 -15.54 -28.19 21.19
N SER A 760 -14.41 -28.57 21.76
CA SER A 760 -14.24 -28.62 23.21
C SER A 760 -14.05 -27.24 23.85
N HIS A 761 -13.91 -26.16 23.07
CA HIS A 761 -13.75 -24.81 23.61
C HIS A 761 -15.08 -24.22 24.08
N ARG A 762 -15.05 -23.41 25.14
CA ARG A 762 -16.23 -22.77 25.75
C ARG A 762 -17.07 -21.93 24.76
N THR A 763 -16.43 -21.30 23.78
CA THR A 763 -17.05 -20.45 22.76
C THR A 763 -16.52 -20.78 21.37
N MET A 764 -17.35 -20.75 20.33
CA MET A 764 -16.91 -20.99 18.95
C MET A 764 -16.50 -19.70 18.22
N GLY A 765 -16.17 -18.67 19.00
CA GLY A 765 -15.83 -17.33 18.52
C GLY A 765 -16.87 -16.28 18.90
N GLY A 766 -16.36 -15.09 19.22
CA GLY A 766 -17.14 -13.87 19.47
C GLY A 766 -17.66 -13.25 18.17
N TRP A 767 -17.44 -11.94 18.00
CA TRP A 767 -17.82 -11.20 16.79
C TRP A 767 -17.17 -11.77 15.51
N GLN A 768 -17.97 -12.45 14.69
CA GLN A 768 -17.50 -13.13 13.49
C GLN A 768 -18.56 -13.33 12.41
N PHE A 769 -18.08 -13.58 11.18
CA PHE A 769 -18.86 -14.17 10.09
C PHE A 769 -18.40 -15.61 9.86
N GLY A 770 -19.35 -16.54 9.77
CA GLY A 770 -19.04 -17.95 9.61
C GLY A 770 -18.40 -18.59 10.84
N ASN A 771 -17.77 -19.74 10.65
CA ASN A 771 -17.04 -20.43 11.70
C ASN A 771 -15.53 -20.23 11.48
N ARG A 772 -15.02 -19.07 11.90
CA ARG A 772 -13.67 -18.61 11.53
C ARG A 772 -12.56 -19.50 12.08
N TYR A 773 -12.80 -20.27 13.13
CA TYR A 773 -11.78 -21.17 13.70
C TYR A 773 -11.44 -22.33 12.77
N PHE A 774 -12.34 -22.70 11.86
CA PHE A 774 -12.12 -23.81 10.92
C PHE A 774 -11.22 -23.42 9.74
N ILE A 775 -10.91 -22.13 9.59
CA ILE A 775 -9.89 -21.64 8.65
C ILE A 775 -8.54 -22.31 8.92
N ASP A 776 -8.22 -22.59 10.19
CA ASP A 776 -6.94 -23.17 10.60
C ASP A 776 -6.68 -24.56 10.02
N MET A 777 -7.73 -25.25 9.57
CA MET A 777 -7.68 -26.60 9.00
C MET A 777 -7.60 -26.62 7.48
N ILE A 778 -7.94 -25.51 6.81
CA ILE A 778 -7.86 -25.36 5.36
C ILE A 778 -6.47 -25.70 4.82
N PRO A 779 -5.34 -25.30 5.45
CA PRO A 779 -4.02 -25.71 5.01
C PRO A 779 -3.83 -27.22 4.84
N ALA A 780 -4.38 -28.03 5.74
CA ALA A 780 -4.28 -29.48 5.66
C ALA A 780 -5.12 -30.04 4.51
N VAL A 781 -6.30 -29.45 4.27
CA VAL A 781 -7.14 -29.76 3.10
C VAL A 781 -6.42 -29.45 1.79
N VAL A 782 -5.74 -28.29 1.71
CA VAL A 782 -4.92 -27.92 0.56
C VAL A 782 -3.84 -28.97 0.31
N LEU A 783 -3.11 -29.39 1.35
CA LEU A 783 -2.06 -30.39 1.23
C LEU A 783 -2.61 -31.76 0.76
N LEU A 784 -3.76 -32.19 1.28
CA LEU A 784 -4.46 -33.40 0.82
C LEU A 784 -4.78 -33.33 -0.68
N LEU A 785 -5.39 -32.23 -1.15
CA LEU A 785 -5.73 -32.04 -2.56
C LEU A 785 -4.48 -32.04 -3.45
N TRP A 786 -3.37 -31.45 -2.96
CA TRP A 786 -2.12 -31.39 -3.70
C TRP A 786 -1.45 -32.76 -3.84
N LEU A 787 -1.23 -33.46 -2.72
CA LEU A 787 -0.54 -34.76 -2.67
C LEU A 787 -1.20 -35.76 -3.62
N ASN A 788 -2.54 -35.77 -3.61
CA ASN A 788 -3.32 -36.74 -4.39
C ASN A 788 -3.49 -36.32 -5.87
N ARG A 789 -2.87 -35.21 -6.30
CA ARG A 789 -2.92 -34.68 -7.67
C ARG A 789 -4.35 -34.57 -8.19
N SER A 790 -5.26 -34.10 -7.35
CA SER A 790 -6.67 -34.02 -7.67
C SER A 790 -6.91 -33.21 -8.93
N LYS A 791 -7.78 -33.71 -9.82
CA LYS A 791 -8.17 -33.01 -11.04
C LYS A 791 -9.38 -32.12 -10.75
N PHE A 792 -9.27 -30.85 -11.12
CA PHE A 792 -10.32 -29.86 -10.90
C PHE A 792 -11.15 -29.61 -12.17
N ASP A 793 -12.46 -29.56 -12.01
CA ASP A 793 -13.43 -29.35 -13.07
C ASP A 793 -14.21 -28.02 -12.90
N GLY A 794 -15.18 -27.76 -13.79
CA GLY A 794 -15.99 -26.55 -13.72
C GLY A 794 -16.84 -26.45 -12.45
N LYS A 795 -17.29 -27.58 -11.88
CA LYS A 795 -18.11 -27.58 -10.65
C LYS A 795 -17.28 -27.17 -9.45
N ASP A 796 -16.02 -27.58 -9.40
CA ASP A 796 -15.10 -27.15 -8.33
C ASP A 796 -14.81 -25.63 -8.41
N LEU A 797 -14.69 -25.09 -9.62
CA LEU A 797 -14.57 -23.65 -9.82
C LEU A 797 -15.85 -22.90 -9.41
N MET A 798 -17.03 -23.46 -9.73
CA MET A 798 -18.31 -22.89 -9.28
C MET A 798 -18.42 -22.86 -7.75
N LEU A 799 -17.99 -23.92 -7.05
CA LEU A 799 -17.94 -23.93 -5.59
C LEU A 799 -17.00 -22.85 -5.03
N ALA A 800 -15.83 -22.66 -5.65
CA ALA A 800 -14.89 -21.61 -5.25
C ALA A 800 -15.46 -20.20 -5.48
N LEU A 801 -16.13 -19.96 -6.61
CA LEU A 801 -16.78 -18.68 -6.93
C LEU A 801 -17.99 -18.41 -6.05
N PHE A 802 -18.79 -19.43 -5.74
CA PHE A 802 -19.88 -19.35 -4.78
C PHE A 802 -19.35 -18.94 -3.40
N GLY A 803 -18.28 -19.59 -2.93
CA GLY A 803 -17.63 -19.21 -1.68
C GLY A 803 -17.12 -17.78 -1.69
N LEU A 804 -16.53 -17.32 -2.79
CA LEU A 804 -16.09 -15.92 -2.92
C LEU A 804 -17.27 -14.95 -2.76
N GLY A 805 -18.38 -15.19 -3.47
CA GLY A 805 -19.58 -14.36 -3.36
C GLY A 805 -20.16 -14.34 -1.96
N LEU A 806 -20.29 -15.52 -1.34
CA LEU A 806 -20.83 -15.65 0.01
C LEU A 806 -19.94 -14.99 1.06
N ASN A 807 -18.62 -15.13 0.96
CA ASN A 807 -17.69 -14.49 1.90
C ASN A 807 -17.56 -12.99 1.66
N ALA A 808 -17.74 -12.51 0.42
CA ALA A 808 -17.82 -11.08 0.14
C ALA A 808 -19.09 -10.47 0.76
N TYR A 809 -20.25 -11.12 0.58
CA TYR A 809 -21.49 -10.71 1.26
C TYR A 809 -21.33 -10.76 2.78
N GLY A 810 -20.80 -11.87 3.31
CA GLY A 810 -20.57 -12.06 4.74
C GLY A 810 -19.62 -11.04 5.36
N ALA A 811 -18.60 -10.61 4.62
CA ALA A 811 -17.72 -9.53 5.04
C ALA A 811 -18.49 -8.20 5.14
N LEU A 812 -19.26 -7.83 4.11
CA LEU A 812 -20.08 -6.61 4.15
C LEU A 812 -21.12 -6.68 5.28
N TRP A 813 -21.78 -7.83 5.43
CA TRP A 813 -22.74 -8.08 6.50
C TRP A 813 -22.10 -7.90 7.89
N LEU A 814 -20.90 -8.45 8.12
CA LEU A 814 -20.22 -8.37 9.41
C LEU A 814 -19.83 -6.95 9.80
N TYR A 815 -19.31 -6.17 8.86
CA TYR A 815 -18.72 -4.85 9.13
C TYR A 815 -19.69 -3.68 8.92
N LEU A 816 -20.73 -3.84 8.10
CA LEU A 816 -21.66 -2.76 7.73
C LEU A 816 -23.10 -3.02 8.16
N ASP A 817 -23.40 -4.17 8.78
CA ASP A 817 -24.77 -4.60 9.05
C ASP A 817 -25.66 -4.57 7.81
N TRP A 818 -25.07 -4.96 6.68
CA TRP A 818 -25.74 -4.97 5.38
C TRP A 818 -26.95 -5.93 5.42
N PRO A 819 -28.16 -5.51 5.02
CA PRO A 819 -29.37 -6.31 5.13
C PRO A 819 -29.42 -7.56 4.24
#